data_AF-A0A4Z0HAU0-F1
#
_entry.id   AF-A0A4Z0HAU0-F1
#
_cell.length_a   1.000
_cell.length_b   1.000
_cell.length_c   1.000
_cell.angle_alpha   90.00
_cell.angle_beta   90.00
_cell.angle_gamma   90.00
#
_symmetry.space_group_name_H-M   'P 1'
#
loop_
_entity.id
_entity.type
_entity.pdbx_description
1 polymer ?
#
loop_
_entity_poly.entity_id
_entity_poly.type
_entity_poly.pdbx_seq_one_letter_code
_entity_poly.pdbx_strand_id
1 'polypeptide(L)'
;MTGLPEEADPFAAGLPLRPVGVRGRISPNGRLAAGDAAGDGAVLGGQWVDPAGVERALLELDQVRDCRVVARRRTDGALALVAYVVPCDAVGLERLTDAAQQALPAGAPRLNVVPLSVLPRTATGAVDLTALRRLPVPDEESAAVWERRLVAEGAVEAVAVPAKNPPPAAGRIRLGVRGPGTGAGRAPSVRRPCTPPDGDPPKPYPDTPPDGDPREPYPDTVPNWFHRPVWQPAEAPRTLPAARDRACTVVLADPGGVLASRVAALVRAAGGRCAVLPAGVAGQEVVNRADRVLDLGLFGSPDRGPEPLDALVSLLRGQAAVRAGAGRPLVLDVVAAESRAGLGGAPDPGRAAAVAVLKSAVRELPWLSGRWIDADPADDPEGIARLLRAEGCGPVTDLDIAYRGGVRRVLRWERLPPPTAESALRPGGHYLITGGPGGPAARTARYLLEVYRASVTLVGRVCPAEAPDRVAAVLDRLRPLGEVRYLTADVTDRVAVHRVLRTARAQHRALDGVLHLAGVVEERPLLQADAGHWERVLAAKTVGAEHLLDALADQRDVLFVAHSALHGTFGGRHAAAHAAACARLDALTVRRWAAGMRVQSLAWSGWDAPATGAERSGPPRGHAPLSAREAVCSLDLALRHPEPHLLVGLDPRTPWVGGLTTGPARPLHRLTAHLVPGPRWSGGRAADPPADAFGTPIPGVRVHHTSLPRTADGAPDRALLAGRAPADAPVESAEPPTGATERALAELWCALLDVGRIGRHEDFFALGGTSSLAVRLADRIRTVLGREIQAADLRARPTIAALAAHLDQGAGAELFAFHLPLRPAGSGAPLFCVHPGGGTAWPYAPLLRYLDPHIPVHGIQARGLSTPAHMPAAIEDFADDYAREIRALRPHGPYALLGWSMGGFVAHAVATRLQRAGEHIALLAILDSYPFRDADVATLPAAHELEGQLLGLLLDGAGVARARDADPPDRSTAVAALRGSGSVLGEMDEAGLGRMVEVMRHNTRLLIGHTPGVVDGDLLLVTADRSYPVDAPPPAERWRPHVSGRVIQRHLDCTHQEMLRPEHLPHLASALNAALAPTKGLRHRDGTPQP
;
A
#
# COMPACT_ATOMS: atom_id res chain seq x y z
N MET A 1 3.18 -28.63 -43.35
CA MET A 1 4.09 -29.73 -43.72
C MET A 1 5.14 -29.15 -44.66
N THR A 2 6.40 -29.12 -44.26
CA THR A 2 7.53 -28.73 -45.12
C THR A 2 8.37 -29.99 -45.35
N GLY A 3 8.58 -30.40 -46.61
CA GLY A 3 9.48 -31.50 -47.00
C GLY A 3 8.85 -32.74 -47.65
N LEU A 4 7.56 -32.73 -48.03
CA LEU A 4 6.97 -33.82 -48.83
C LEU A 4 6.79 -33.38 -50.30
N PRO A 5 7.00 -34.27 -51.29
CA PRO A 5 6.66 -34.02 -52.68
C PRO A 5 5.17 -33.67 -52.81
N GLU A 6 4.80 -32.77 -53.74
CA GLU A 6 3.42 -32.28 -53.93
C GLU A 6 2.39 -33.39 -54.18
N GLU A 7 2.83 -34.60 -54.56
CA GLU A 7 1.97 -35.73 -54.94
C GLU A 7 1.92 -36.87 -53.91
N ALA A 8 2.63 -36.77 -52.78
CA ALA A 8 2.68 -37.85 -51.79
C ALA A 8 1.47 -37.83 -50.85
N ASP A 9 0.70 -38.92 -50.80
CA ASP A 9 -0.35 -39.12 -49.79
C ASP A 9 0.30 -39.27 -48.39
N PRO A 10 0.12 -38.30 -47.48
CA PRO A 10 0.74 -38.34 -46.16
C PRO A 10 0.21 -39.49 -45.28
N PHE A 11 -0.93 -40.10 -45.63
CA PHE A 11 -1.50 -41.25 -44.94
C PHE A 11 -0.94 -42.59 -45.42
N ALA A 12 -0.35 -42.64 -46.62
CA ALA A 12 0.28 -43.85 -47.17
C ALA A 12 1.72 -44.05 -46.67
N ALA A 13 2.41 -42.98 -46.25
CA ALA A 13 3.83 -43.00 -45.93
C ALA A 13 4.20 -43.52 -44.53
N GLY A 14 3.24 -44.03 -43.73
CA GLY A 14 3.51 -44.57 -42.38
C GLY A 14 4.12 -43.56 -41.39
N LEU A 15 4.06 -42.26 -41.71
CA LEU A 15 4.59 -41.20 -40.87
C LEU A 15 3.70 -41.03 -39.63
N PRO A 16 4.27 -40.75 -38.44
CA PRO A 16 3.49 -40.47 -37.25
C PRO A 16 2.70 -39.16 -37.43
N LEU A 17 1.42 -39.30 -37.75
CA LEU A 17 0.48 -38.18 -37.88
C LEU A 17 -0.17 -37.89 -36.53
N ARG A 18 -0.11 -36.63 -36.09
CA ARG A 18 -0.79 -36.17 -34.88
C ARG A 18 -2.21 -35.69 -35.26
N PRO A 19 -3.28 -36.30 -34.73
CA PRO A 19 -4.63 -35.84 -35.04
C PRO A 19 -4.86 -34.42 -34.50
N VAL A 20 -5.20 -33.50 -35.40
CA VAL A 20 -5.47 -32.07 -35.10
C VAL A 20 -6.97 -31.74 -34.96
N GLY A 21 -7.85 -32.74 -35.08
CA GLY A 21 -9.29 -32.58 -34.81
C GLY A 21 -10.09 -31.77 -35.85
N VAL A 22 -9.48 -31.38 -36.98
CA VAL A 22 -10.14 -30.62 -38.06
C VAL A 22 -10.48 -31.54 -39.23
N ARG A 23 -11.72 -31.49 -39.73
CA ARG A 23 -12.12 -32.19 -40.96
C ARG A 23 -11.78 -31.32 -42.18
N GLY A 24 -10.90 -31.82 -43.06
CA GLY A 24 -10.55 -31.17 -44.33
C GLY A 24 -10.80 -32.08 -45.52
N ARG A 25 -10.95 -31.50 -46.72
CA ARG A 25 -11.07 -32.21 -48.00
C ARG A 25 -9.83 -31.90 -48.84
N ILE A 26 -9.10 -32.92 -49.27
CA ILE A 26 -7.99 -32.75 -50.20
C ILE A 26 -8.57 -32.73 -51.61
N SER A 27 -8.28 -31.68 -52.40
CA SER A 27 -8.67 -31.61 -53.80
C SER A 27 -7.78 -32.50 -54.67
N PRO A 28 -8.20 -32.86 -55.91
CA PRO A 28 -7.45 -33.77 -56.79
C PRO A 28 -6.01 -33.33 -57.12
N ASN A 29 -5.69 -32.06 -56.90
CA ASN A 29 -4.34 -31.47 -57.06
C ASN A 29 -3.56 -31.36 -55.73
N GLY A 30 -3.89 -32.18 -54.72
CA GLY A 30 -3.15 -32.24 -53.45
C GLY A 30 -3.37 -31.06 -52.50
N ARG A 31 -4.23 -30.08 -52.81
CA ARG A 31 -4.49 -28.94 -51.93
C ARG A 31 -5.51 -29.29 -50.85
N LEU A 32 -5.16 -29.07 -49.59
CA LEU A 32 -6.07 -29.24 -48.45
C LEU A 32 -7.03 -28.05 -48.38
N ALA A 33 -8.30 -28.26 -48.72
CA ALA A 33 -9.38 -27.35 -48.39
C ALA A 33 -9.88 -27.69 -46.98
N ALA A 34 -9.66 -26.80 -46.01
CA ALA A 34 -10.27 -26.95 -44.69
C ALA A 34 -11.81 -27.00 -44.86
N GLY A 35 -12.46 -28.03 -44.33
CA GLY A 35 -13.90 -28.05 -44.24
C GLY A 35 -14.33 -27.09 -43.14
N ASP A 36 -15.44 -26.38 -43.34
CA ASP A 36 -16.09 -25.60 -42.30
C ASP A 36 -16.49 -26.53 -41.15
N ALA A 37 -15.63 -26.67 -40.13
CA ALA A 37 -15.96 -27.48 -38.95
C ALA A 37 -15.28 -26.96 -37.68
N ALA A 38 -16.11 -26.39 -36.80
CA ALA A 38 -16.20 -26.58 -35.34
C ALA A 38 -14.95 -26.53 -34.44
N GLY A 39 -13.75 -26.24 -34.95
CA GLY A 39 -12.54 -25.98 -34.16
C GLY A 39 -12.01 -24.58 -34.46
N ASP A 40 -11.78 -23.78 -33.42
CA ASP A 40 -11.36 -22.37 -33.52
C ASP A 40 -9.96 -22.13 -34.12
N GLY A 41 -9.25 -23.17 -34.60
CA GLY A 41 -7.91 -23.04 -35.18
C GLY A 41 -7.90 -22.22 -36.48
N ALA A 42 -6.92 -21.32 -36.63
CA ALA A 42 -6.78 -20.46 -37.80
C ALA A 42 -5.41 -20.62 -38.46
N VAL A 43 -5.36 -20.54 -39.80
CA VAL A 43 -4.10 -20.49 -40.55
C VAL A 43 -3.72 -19.02 -40.79
N LEU A 44 -2.65 -18.56 -40.15
CA LEU A 44 -2.12 -17.20 -40.27
C LEU A 44 -0.74 -17.27 -40.93
N GLY A 45 -0.54 -16.56 -42.05
CA GLY A 45 0.76 -16.56 -42.74
C GLY A 45 1.26 -17.96 -43.16
N GLY A 46 0.34 -18.93 -43.37
CA GLY A 46 0.68 -20.32 -43.70
C GLY A 46 0.94 -21.24 -42.50
N GLN A 47 0.85 -20.76 -41.26
CA GLN A 47 1.01 -21.55 -40.04
C GLN A 47 -0.31 -21.71 -39.28
N TRP A 48 -0.54 -22.89 -38.72
CA TRP A 48 -1.70 -23.16 -37.87
C TRP A 48 -1.48 -22.58 -36.47
N VAL A 49 -2.47 -21.86 -35.96
CA VAL A 49 -2.45 -21.25 -34.63
C VAL A 49 -3.66 -21.73 -33.83
N ASP A 50 -3.41 -22.13 -32.58
CA ASP A 50 -4.43 -22.46 -31.58
C ASP A 50 -4.81 -21.22 -30.75
N PRO A 51 -6.01 -20.64 -30.91
CA PRO A 51 -6.44 -19.54 -30.04
C PRO A 51 -6.45 -19.91 -28.56
N ALA A 52 -6.74 -21.16 -28.22
CA ALA A 52 -6.74 -21.61 -26.82
C ALA A 52 -5.33 -21.61 -26.21
N GLY A 53 -4.27 -21.73 -27.02
CA GLY A 53 -2.90 -21.53 -26.58
C GLY A 53 -2.62 -20.10 -26.15
N VAL A 54 -3.07 -19.14 -26.96
CA VAL A 54 -2.91 -17.70 -26.68
C VAL A 54 -3.76 -17.27 -25.48
N GLU A 55 -5.01 -17.75 -25.40
CA GLU A 55 -5.88 -17.51 -24.24
C GLU A 55 -5.23 -17.99 -22.93
N ARG A 56 -4.61 -19.17 -22.94
CA ARG A 56 -3.91 -19.71 -21.76
C ARG A 56 -2.75 -18.82 -21.33
N ALA A 57 -1.89 -18.42 -22.26
CA ALA A 57 -0.76 -17.55 -21.95
C ALA A 57 -1.21 -16.20 -21.37
N LEU A 58 -2.31 -15.64 -21.87
CA LEU A 58 -2.88 -14.40 -21.34
C LEU A 58 -3.52 -14.59 -19.95
N LEU A 59 -4.24 -15.69 -19.73
CA LEU A 59 -4.87 -16.02 -18.44
C LEU A 59 -3.87 -16.41 -17.34
N GLU A 60 -2.62 -16.73 -17.70
CA GLU A 60 -1.53 -16.94 -16.74
C GLU A 60 -1.01 -15.61 -16.15
N LEU A 61 -1.33 -14.47 -16.75
CA LEU A 61 -1.00 -13.17 -16.18
C LEU A 61 -1.97 -12.82 -15.05
N ASP A 62 -1.46 -12.56 -13.84
CA ASP A 62 -2.27 -12.14 -12.68
C ASP A 62 -3.14 -10.90 -12.96
N GLN A 63 -2.75 -10.09 -13.96
CA GLN A 63 -3.47 -8.89 -14.34
C GLN A 63 -4.59 -9.12 -15.36
N VAL A 64 -4.84 -10.36 -15.79
CA VAL A 64 -5.91 -10.71 -16.74
C VAL A 64 -6.98 -11.53 -16.02
N ARG A 65 -8.21 -10.98 -15.97
CA ARG A 65 -9.36 -11.65 -15.35
C ARG A 65 -9.97 -12.70 -16.28
N ASP A 66 -10.16 -12.32 -17.53
CA ASP A 66 -10.87 -13.11 -18.52
C ASP A 66 -10.31 -12.78 -19.91
N CYS A 67 -10.31 -13.74 -20.82
CA CYS A 67 -9.75 -13.58 -22.14
C CYS A 67 -10.47 -14.46 -23.15
N ARG A 68 -10.67 -13.91 -24.36
CA ARG A 68 -11.15 -14.67 -25.51
C ARG A 68 -10.43 -14.25 -26.78
N VAL A 69 -9.90 -15.22 -27.52
CA VAL A 69 -9.21 -14.99 -28.79
C VAL A 69 -10.12 -15.44 -29.93
N VAL A 70 -10.34 -14.56 -30.90
CA VAL A 70 -11.26 -14.80 -32.01
C VAL A 70 -10.57 -14.49 -33.34
N ALA A 71 -10.71 -15.40 -34.30
CA ALA A 71 -10.31 -15.13 -35.68
C ALA A 71 -11.32 -14.21 -36.39
N ARG A 72 -10.81 -13.16 -37.05
CA ARG A 72 -11.59 -12.19 -37.83
C ARG A 72 -10.97 -12.01 -39.22
N ARG A 73 -11.83 -11.75 -40.21
CA ARG A 73 -11.40 -11.48 -41.59
C ARG A 73 -11.27 -9.96 -41.81
N ARG A 74 -10.10 -9.51 -42.26
CA ARG A 74 -9.80 -8.13 -42.63
C ARG A 74 -10.53 -7.73 -43.92
N THR A 75 -10.65 -6.43 -44.18
CA THR A 75 -11.25 -5.90 -45.42
C THR A 75 -10.50 -6.30 -46.69
N ASP A 76 -9.21 -6.62 -46.58
CA ASP A 76 -8.36 -7.16 -47.65
C ASP A 76 -8.54 -8.68 -47.90
N GLY A 77 -9.38 -9.34 -47.09
CA GLY A 77 -9.68 -10.78 -47.18
C GLY A 77 -8.79 -11.68 -46.31
N ALA A 78 -7.70 -11.17 -45.73
CA ALA A 78 -6.81 -11.94 -44.85
C ALA A 78 -7.43 -12.25 -43.48
N LEU A 79 -7.03 -13.36 -42.85
CA LEU A 79 -7.42 -13.69 -41.47
C LEU A 79 -6.41 -13.09 -40.48
N ALA A 80 -6.92 -12.56 -39.38
CA ALA A 80 -6.13 -12.10 -38.24
C ALA A 80 -6.79 -12.52 -36.91
N LEU A 81 -5.99 -12.69 -35.87
CA LEU A 81 -6.49 -12.96 -34.52
C LEU A 81 -6.66 -11.66 -33.73
N VAL A 82 -7.73 -11.61 -32.94
CA VAL A 82 -7.99 -10.53 -31.98
C VAL A 82 -8.18 -11.16 -30.60
N ALA A 83 -7.36 -10.75 -29.62
CA ALA A 83 -7.52 -11.10 -28.22
C ALA A 83 -8.34 -10.03 -27.51
N TYR A 84 -9.52 -10.39 -27.03
CA TYR A 84 -10.34 -9.57 -26.16
C TYR A 84 -10.02 -9.92 -24.71
N VAL A 85 -9.50 -8.95 -23.98
CA VAL A 85 -8.93 -9.17 -22.64
C VAL A 85 -9.69 -8.31 -21.63
N VAL A 86 -10.09 -8.89 -20.51
CA VAL A 86 -10.67 -8.15 -19.37
C VAL A 86 -9.57 -7.99 -18.32
N PRO A 87 -8.99 -6.79 -18.14
CA PRO A 87 -7.90 -6.61 -17.18
C PRO A 87 -8.42 -6.56 -15.74
N CYS A 88 -7.61 -7.04 -14.80
CA CYS A 88 -7.84 -6.91 -13.37
C CYS A 88 -7.49 -5.52 -12.85
N ASP A 89 -6.44 -4.88 -13.37
CA ASP A 89 -5.92 -3.58 -12.91
C ASP A 89 -5.43 -2.77 -14.13
N ALA A 90 -4.79 -1.61 -13.93
CA ALA A 90 -4.19 -0.87 -15.04
C ALA A 90 -3.01 -1.66 -15.62
N VAL A 91 -3.21 -2.32 -16.76
CA VAL A 91 -2.17 -3.08 -17.46
C VAL A 91 -1.72 -2.30 -18.69
N GLY A 92 -0.41 -2.10 -18.82
CA GLY A 92 0.17 -1.59 -20.07
C GLY A 92 -0.18 -2.54 -21.21
N LEU A 93 -0.85 -2.01 -22.25
CA LEU A 93 -1.30 -2.83 -23.38
C LEU A 93 -0.13 -3.55 -24.07
N GLU A 94 1.07 -2.97 -24.02
CA GLU A 94 2.31 -3.56 -24.51
C GLU A 94 2.57 -4.93 -23.88
N ARG A 95 2.49 -5.04 -22.55
CA ARG A 95 2.70 -6.31 -21.83
C ARG A 95 1.70 -7.39 -22.24
N LEU A 96 0.42 -7.02 -22.40
CA LEU A 96 -0.59 -7.97 -22.89
C LEU A 96 -0.32 -8.39 -24.34
N THR A 97 0.12 -7.45 -25.17
CA THR A 97 0.46 -7.69 -26.57
C THR A 97 1.67 -8.61 -26.68
N ASP A 98 2.71 -8.37 -25.89
CA ASP A 98 3.92 -9.18 -25.85
C ASP A 98 3.63 -10.61 -25.40
N ALA A 99 2.85 -10.79 -24.33
CA ALA A 99 2.46 -12.11 -23.85
C ALA A 99 1.62 -12.88 -24.90
N ALA A 100 0.67 -12.20 -25.55
CA ALA A 100 -0.11 -12.80 -26.63
C ALA A 100 0.78 -13.17 -27.83
N GLN A 101 1.74 -12.32 -28.17
CA GLN A 101 2.64 -12.53 -29.30
C GLN A 101 3.65 -13.65 -29.05
N GLN A 102 4.15 -13.80 -27.81
CA GLN A 102 5.05 -14.88 -27.41
C GLN A 102 4.38 -16.27 -27.47
N ALA A 103 3.06 -16.32 -27.33
CA ALA A 103 2.29 -17.55 -27.48
C ALA A 103 2.10 -17.99 -28.95
N LEU A 104 2.44 -17.12 -29.91
CA LEU A 104 2.34 -17.39 -31.34
C LEU A 104 3.66 -17.98 -31.90
N PRO A 105 3.60 -18.78 -32.98
CA PRO A 105 4.80 -19.21 -33.69
C PRO A 105 5.65 -18.04 -34.21
N ALA A 106 6.97 -18.23 -34.28
CA ALA A 106 7.90 -17.23 -34.80
C ALA A 106 7.54 -16.83 -36.25
N GLY A 107 7.40 -15.53 -36.50
CA GLY A 107 7.00 -14.98 -37.81
C GLY A 107 5.48 -14.84 -38.03
N ALA A 108 4.65 -15.23 -37.05
CA ALA A 108 3.21 -15.00 -37.13
C ALA A 108 2.87 -13.49 -37.16
N PRO A 109 1.82 -13.06 -37.89
CA PRO A 109 1.37 -11.67 -37.92
C PRO A 109 1.07 -11.12 -36.52
N ARG A 110 1.22 -9.80 -36.33
CA ARG A 110 0.85 -9.14 -35.07
C ARG A 110 -0.62 -9.37 -34.74
N LEU A 111 -0.88 -9.78 -33.50
CA LEU A 111 -2.22 -9.98 -32.95
C LEU A 111 -2.72 -8.68 -32.30
N ASN A 112 -4.00 -8.36 -32.52
CA ASN A 112 -4.63 -7.19 -31.92
C ASN A 112 -5.15 -7.51 -30.52
N VAL A 113 -4.71 -6.77 -29.50
CA VAL A 113 -5.23 -6.90 -28.12
C VAL A 113 -6.20 -5.77 -27.83
N VAL A 114 -7.44 -6.11 -27.45
CA VAL A 114 -8.52 -5.17 -27.15
C VAL A 114 -8.96 -5.34 -25.70
N PRO A 115 -8.55 -4.45 -24.78
CA PRO A 115 -9.07 -4.42 -23.43
C PRO A 115 -10.56 -4.11 -23.41
N LEU A 116 -11.35 -4.95 -22.76
CA LEU A 116 -12.79 -4.82 -22.62
C LEU A 116 -13.19 -4.56 -21.17
N SER A 117 -14.32 -3.87 -21.00
CA SER A 117 -14.98 -3.76 -19.70
C SER A 117 -15.42 -5.14 -19.20
N VAL A 118 -15.97 -6.01 -20.03
CA VAL A 118 -16.39 -7.38 -19.69
C VAL A 118 -16.48 -8.20 -20.97
N LEU A 119 -16.37 -9.54 -20.90
CA LEU A 119 -16.73 -10.39 -22.05
C LEU A 119 -18.26 -10.45 -22.20
N PRO A 120 -18.82 -10.28 -23.41
CA PRO A 120 -20.25 -10.41 -23.62
C PRO A 120 -20.67 -11.87 -23.42
N ARG A 121 -21.79 -12.09 -22.72
CA ARG A 121 -22.30 -13.43 -22.39
C ARG A 121 -23.71 -13.62 -22.95
N THR A 122 -24.03 -14.84 -23.36
CA THR A 122 -25.39 -15.25 -23.72
C THR A 122 -26.27 -15.37 -22.46
N ALA A 123 -27.59 -15.56 -22.63
CA ALA A 123 -28.50 -15.84 -21.50
C ALA A 123 -28.12 -17.10 -20.69
N THR A 124 -27.40 -18.03 -21.32
CA THR A 124 -26.89 -19.26 -20.68
C THR A 124 -25.52 -19.06 -20.01
N GLY A 125 -24.93 -17.86 -20.07
CA GLY A 125 -23.63 -17.52 -19.46
C GLY A 125 -22.41 -17.81 -20.32
N ALA A 126 -22.58 -18.30 -21.55
CA ALA A 126 -21.48 -18.59 -22.46
C ALA A 126 -20.91 -17.33 -23.14
N VAL A 127 -19.60 -17.36 -23.44
CA VAL A 127 -18.98 -16.72 -24.62
C VAL A 127 -19.88 -16.20 -25.76
N ASP A 128 -20.39 -14.95 -25.79
CA ASP A 128 -21.06 -14.47 -27.01
C ASP A 128 -20.03 -14.02 -28.08
N LEU A 129 -19.58 -14.99 -28.87
CA LEU A 129 -18.61 -14.78 -29.96
C LEU A 129 -19.16 -13.86 -31.06
N THR A 130 -20.48 -13.83 -31.27
CA THR A 130 -21.10 -12.96 -32.28
C THR A 130 -21.06 -11.50 -31.83
N ALA A 131 -21.35 -11.24 -30.55
CA ALA A 131 -21.21 -9.92 -29.96
C ALA A 131 -19.76 -9.44 -29.98
N LEU A 132 -18.78 -10.30 -29.63
CA LEU A 132 -17.35 -9.95 -29.69
C LEU A 132 -16.92 -9.49 -31.09
N ARG A 133 -17.30 -10.23 -32.13
CA ARG A 133 -16.96 -9.88 -33.54
C ARG A 133 -17.55 -8.55 -34.01
N ARG A 134 -18.54 -7.99 -33.31
CA ARG A 134 -19.15 -6.68 -33.59
C ARG A 134 -18.49 -5.54 -32.80
N LEU A 135 -17.58 -5.83 -31.88
CA LEU A 135 -16.84 -4.80 -31.16
C LEU A 135 -15.73 -4.21 -32.04
N PRO A 136 -15.56 -2.88 -32.04
CA PRO A 136 -14.51 -2.24 -32.81
C PRO A 136 -13.13 -2.56 -32.24
N VAL A 137 -12.12 -2.52 -33.10
CA VAL A 137 -10.69 -2.66 -32.75
C VAL A 137 -10.00 -1.31 -33.00
N PRO A 138 -9.97 -0.39 -32.02
CA PRO A 138 -9.21 0.85 -32.15
C PRO A 138 -7.71 0.54 -32.20
N ASP A 139 -7.06 0.90 -33.31
CA ASP A 139 -5.65 0.69 -33.54
C ASP A 139 -4.96 1.96 -34.08
N GLU A 140 -3.64 1.89 -34.20
CA GLU A 140 -2.81 3.00 -34.67
C GLU A 140 -3.12 3.36 -36.13
N GLU A 141 -3.47 2.37 -36.95
CA GLU A 141 -3.81 2.57 -38.36
C GLU A 141 -5.09 3.41 -38.48
N SER A 142 -6.15 3.03 -37.76
CA SER A 142 -7.43 3.73 -37.73
C SER A 142 -7.29 5.16 -37.17
N ALA A 143 -6.46 5.33 -36.13
CA ALA A 143 -6.16 6.65 -35.56
C ALA A 143 -5.45 7.57 -36.57
N ALA A 144 -4.41 7.05 -37.24
CA ALA A 144 -3.64 7.81 -38.24
C ALA A 144 -4.48 8.16 -39.48
N VAL A 145 -5.38 7.26 -39.91
CA VAL A 145 -6.34 7.55 -40.98
C VAL A 145 -7.29 8.67 -40.58
N TRP A 146 -7.80 8.66 -39.34
CA TRP A 146 -8.69 9.73 -38.87
C TRP A 146 -7.99 11.08 -38.76
N GLU A 147 -6.77 11.10 -38.21
CA GLU A 147 -5.94 12.31 -38.11
C GLU A 147 -5.72 12.94 -39.49
N ARG A 148 -5.35 12.14 -40.50
CA ARG A 148 -5.18 12.63 -41.89
C ARG A 148 -6.46 13.21 -42.49
N ARG A 149 -7.62 12.59 -42.23
CA ARG A 149 -8.92 13.12 -42.70
C ARG A 149 -9.23 14.48 -42.07
N LEU A 150 -8.99 14.62 -40.76
CA LEU A 150 -9.22 15.88 -40.03
C LEU A 150 -8.27 17.00 -40.49
N VAL A 151 -7.01 16.68 -40.82
CA VAL A 151 -6.07 17.65 -41.42
C VAL A 151 -6.54 18.06 -42.83
N ALA A 152 -6.97 17.11 -43.64
CA ALA A 152 -7.38 17.37 -45.03
C ALA A 152 -8.62 18.27 -45.16
N GLU A 153 -9.46 18.36 -44.13
CA GLU A 153 -10.61 19.28 -44.08
C GLU A 153 -10.21 20.77 -43.97
N GLY A 154 -8.93 21.08 -43.73
CA GLY A 154 -8.38 22.44 -43.82
C GLY A 154 -8.91 23.43 -42.78
N ALA A 155 -9.62 22.95 -41.76
CA ALA A 155 -10.30 23.75 -40.74
C ALA A 155 -9.65 23.66 -39.34
N VAL A 156 -8.59 22.86 -39.18
CA VAL A 156 -7.93 22.62 -37.89
C VAL A 156 -6.48 23.09 -37.97
N GLU A 157 -6.02 23.86 -36.98
CA GLU A 157 -4.66 24.38 -36.90
C GLU A 157 -3.67 23.33 -36.38
N ALA A 158 -4.12 22.49 -35.45
CA ALA A 158 -3.37 21.35 -34.94
C ALA A 158 -4.31 20.23 -34.52
N VAL A 159 -3.95 18.98 -34.81
CA VAL A 159 -4.71 17.80 -34.41
C VAL A 159 -3.78 16.69 -33.95
N ALA A 160 -4.24 15.94 -32.95
CA ALA A 160 -3.65 14.68 -32.55
C ALA A 160 -4.75 13.69 -32.19
N VAL A 161 -4.66 12.48 -32.73
CA VAL A 161 -5.58 11.38 -32.43
C VAL A 161 -4.79 10.25 -31.76
N PRO A 162 -4.66 10.23 -30.42
CA PRO A 162 -4.05 9.10 -29.75
C PRO A 162 -4.87 7.84 -30.02
N ALA A 163 -4.20 6.74 -30.37
CA ALA A 163 -4.84 5.47 -30.69
C ALA A 163 -5.63 4.88 -29.51
N LYS A 164 -5.29 5.28 -28.29
CA LYS A 164 -5.84 4.71 -27.04
C LYS A 164 -6.16 5.81 -26.05
N ASN A 165 -7.41 6.25 -26.00
CA ASN A 165 -7.90 7.14 -24.94
C ASN A 165 -8.89 6.39 -24.04
N PRO A 166 -8.92 6.62 -22.73
CA PRO A 166 -9.91 6.02 -21.85
C PRO A 166 -11.34 6.48 -22.20
N PRO A 167 -12.36 5.71 -21.77
CA PRO A 167 -13.75 6.13 -21.86
C PRO A 167 -14.00 7.40 -21.03
N PRO A 168 -15.05 8.18 -21.34
CA PRO A 168 -15.41 9.37 -20.58
C PRO A 168 -15.89 8.98 -19.16
N ALA A 169 -15.87 9.95 -18.24
CA ALA A 169 -16.38 9.77 -16.88
C ALA A 169 -17.85 9.32 -16.86
N ALA A 170 -18.26 8.73 -15.73
CA ALA A 170 -19.65 8.35 -15.49
C ALA A 170 -20.58 9.56 -15.73
N GLY A 171 -21.74 9.30 -16.35
CA GLY A 171 -22.76 10.34 -16.54
C GLY A 171 -23.14 10.98 -15.21
N ARG A 172 -23.38 12.29 -15.20
CA ARG A 172 -23.73 13.04 -13.99
C ARG A 172 -25.24 13.10 -13.78
N ILE A 173 -25.70 12.93 -12.55
CA ILE A 173 -27.08 13.07 -12.12
C ILE A 173 -27.30 14.51 -11.67
N ARG A 174 -28.31 15.19 -12.21
CA ARG A 174 -28.73 16.51 -11.71
C ARG A 174 -29.48 16.36 -10.40
N LEU A 175 -29.09 17.15 -9.39
CA LEU A 175 -29.86 17.30 -8.17
C LEU A 175 -31.04 18.22 -8.53
N GLY A 176 -32.25 17.67 -8.63
CA GLY A 176 -33.44 18.47 -8.91
C GLY A 176 -33.51 19.67 -7.96
N VAL A 177 -33.52 20.88 -8.51
CA VAL A 177 -33.40 22.16 -7.80
C VAL A 177 -34.29 22.19 -6.55
N ARG A 178 -33.66 22.28 -5.37
CA ARG A 178 -34.29 22.83 -4.16
C ARG A 178 -33.48 24.03 -3.68
N GLY A 179 -33.55 25.11 -4.46
CA GLY A 179 -33.26 26.44 -3.95
C GLY A 179 -34.47 26.97 -3.16
N PRO A 180 -34.27 27.75 -2.09
CA PRO A 180 -35.34 28.43 -1.40
C PRO A 180 -36.02 29.42 -2.35
N GLY A 181 -37.34 29.58 -2.19
CA GLY A 181 -38.16 30.44 -3.04
C GLY A 181 -37.53 31.79 -3.35
N THR A 182 -37.30 32.01 -4.65
CA THR A 182 -37.05 33.31 -5.25
C THR A 182 -38.33 34.13 -5.21
N GLY A 183 -38.47 34.96 -4.18
CA GLY A 183 -39.37 36.11 -4.16
C GLY A 183 -38.58 37.40 -4.40
N ALA A 184 -38.62 37.90 -5.65
CA ALA A 184 -38.43 39.28 -6.11
C ALA A 184 -37.25 40.15 -5.59
N GLY A 185 -36.35 40.53 -6.53
CA GLY A 185 -35.54 41.76 -6.42
C GLY A 185 -34.15 41.72 -7.10
N ARG A 186 -34.04 42.37 -8.28
CA ARG A 186 -32.83 42.79 -9.07
C ARG A 186 -31.59 43.19 -8.22
N ALA A 187 -30.33 43.32 -8.69
CA ALA A 187 -29.51 42.96 -9.87
C ALA A 187 -28.03 43.42 -9.54
N PRO A 188 -27.10 43.61 -10.51
CA PRO A 188 -25.96 42.77 -10.87
C PRO A 188 -24.59 43.13 -10.22
N SER A 189 -23.63 42.23 -10.49
CA SER A 189 -22.19 42.22 -10.17
C SER A 189 -21.43 43.55 -10.12
N VAL A 190 -20.59 43.70 -9.09
CA VAL A 190 -19.42 44.60 -9.11
C VAL A 190 -18.18 43.80 -8.73
N ARG A 191 -17.28 43.59 -9.70
CA ARG A 191 -15.87 43.22 -9.44
C ARG A 191 -15.20 44.41 -8.77
N ARG A 192 -14.44 44.19 -7.68
CA ARG A 192 -13.44 45.16 -7.20
C ARG A 192 -12.04 44.55 -7.18
N PRO A 193 -10.99 45.37 -7.42
CA PRO A 193 -9.63 44.91 -7.63
C PRO A 193 -8.86 44.79 -6.30
N CYS A 194 -7.95 43.83 -6.24
CA CYS A 194 -7.01 43.64 -5.14
C CYS A 194 -5.97 44.77 -5.06
N THR A 195 -5.59 45.16 -3.85
CA THR A 195 -4.37 45.91 -3.54
C THR A 195 -3.74 45.25 -2.30
N PRO A 196 -2.41 45.06 -2.21
CA PRO A 196 -1.77 44.38 -1.09
C PRO A 196 -1.41 45.38 0.03
N PRO A 197 -1.19 44.89 1.26
CA PRO A 197 -0.19 45.53 2.11
C PRO A 197 0.82 44.53 2.73
N ASP A 198 2.03 45.05 2.86
CA ASP A 198 3.25 44.48 3.46
C ASP A 198 3.18 44.22 4.98
N GLY A 199 4.07 43.34 5.47
CA GLY A 199 4.76 43.49 6.77
C GLY A 199 4.33 42.62 7.97
N ASP A 200 5.21 41.66 8.34
CA ASP A 200 5.27 40.62 9.41
C ASP A 200 4.79 40.95 10.86
N PRO A 201 4.38 39.96 11.72
CA PRO A 201 5.25 38.88 12.28
C PRO A 201 4.54 37.48 12.45
N PRO A 202 5.15 36.43 13.06
CA PRO A 202 4.82 35.04 12.75
C PRO A 202 3.44 34.65 13.30
N LYS A 203 2.58 34.12 12.43
CA LYS A 203 1.28 33.58 12.83
C LYS A 203 1.45 32.19 13.45
N PRO A 204 0.77 31.88 14.57
CA PRO A 204 0.67 30.52 15.08
C PRO A 204 -0.05 29.64 14.06
N TYR A 205 0.26 28.33 14.08
CA TYR A 205 -0.29 27.22 13.29
C TYR A 205 -1.60 27.51 12.50
N PRO A 206 -1.71 27.12 11.22
CA PRO A 206 -2.91 27.41 10.44
C PRO A 206 -4.13 26.59 10.93
N ASP A 207 -5.07 27.29 11.57
CA ASP A 207 -6.44 26.88 11.90
C ASP A 207 -7.37 26.85 10.66
N THR A 208 -6.92 26.33 9.52
CA THR A 208 -7.83 26.15 8.37
C THR A 208 -8.64 24.86 8.57
N PRO A 209 -9.99 24.90 8.66
CA PRO A 209 -10.77 23.69 8.85
C PRO A 209 -10.69 22.76 7.63
N PRO A 210 -10.72 21.42 7.82
CA PRO A 210 -10.80 20.45 6.71
C PRO A 210 -12.17 20.43 6.01
N ASP A 211 -13.15 21.17 6.53
CA ASP A 211 -14.38 21.47 5.83
C ASP A 211 -14.11 22.74 5.01
N GLY A 212 -14.09 22.63 3.67
CA GLY A 212 -13.91 23.78 2.77
C GLY A 212 -14.85 24.95 3.07
N ASP A 213 -14.65 26.10 2.42
CA ASP A 213 -15.35 27.35 2.74
C ASP A 213 -16.85 27.10 3.03
N PRO A 214 -17.34 27.37 4.26
CA PRO A 214 -18.73 27.15 4.63
C PRO A 214 -19.72 27.97 3.80
N ARG A 215 -19.26 28.89 2.94
CA ARG A 215 -20.05 29.67 1.98
C ARG A 215 -20.16 29.04 0.58
N GLU A 216 -19.37 28.03 0.26
CA GLU A 216 -19.40 27.41 -1.06
C GLU A 216 -20.69 26.56 -1.23
N PRO A 217 -21.36 26.60 -2.40
CA PRO A 217 -22.63 25.90 -2.60
C PRO A 217 -22.47 24.38 -2.72
N TYR A 218 -23.58 23.65 -2.53
CA TYR A 218 -23.67 22.24 -2.90
C TYR A 218 -23.60 22.08 -4.42
N PRO A 219 -22.99 20.99 -4.93
CA PRO A 219 -22.87 20.79 -6.37
C PRO A 219 -24.23 20.54 -7.01
N ASP A 220 -24.52 21.13 -8.16
CA ASP A 220 -25.78 20.90 -8.89
C ASP A 220 -25.90 19.49 -9.48
N THR A 221 -24.78 18.78 -9.55
CA THR A 221 -24.72 17.41 -10.09
C THR A 221 -23.73 16.55 -9.34
N VAL A 222 -24.00 15.25 -9.24
CA VAL A 222 -23.02 14.25 -8.76
C VAL A 222 -22.84 13.13 -9.80
N PRO A 223 -21.69 12.43 -9.85
CA PRO A 223 -21.53 11.27 -10.73
C PRO A 223 -22.58 10.17 -10.46
N ASN A 224 -23.03 9.48 -11.52
CA ASN A 224 -23.85 8.28 -11.37
C ASN A 224 -22.98 7.06 -11.04
N TRP A 225 -22.67 6.90 -9.75
CA TRP A 225 -21.83 5.82 -9.21
C TRP A 225 -22.58 4.83 -8.32
N PHE A 226 -23.91 4.81 -8.40
CA PHE A 226 -24.77 3.93 -7.59
C PHE A 226 -24.87 2.55 -8.23
N HIS A 227 -24.55 1.51 -7.46
CA HIS A 227 -24.60 0.14 -7.95
C HIS A 227 -25.30 -0.79 -6.96
N ARG A 228 -25.89 -1.86 -7.50
CA ARG A 228 -26.47 -2.97 -6.72
C ARG A 228 -25.82 -4.31 -7.09
N PRO A 229 -25.77 -5.29 -6.16
CA PRO A 229 -25.38 -6.66 -6.47
C PRO A 229 -26.40 -7.34 -7.37
N VAL A 230 -25.93 -8.05 -8.38
CA VAL A 230 -26.74 -8.96 -9.21
C VAL A 230 -25.96 -10.23 -9.55
N TRP A 231 -26.68 -11.35 -9.62
CA TRP A 231 -26.11 -12.65 -9.94
C TRP A 231 -26.37 -13.01 -11.39
N GLN A 232 -25.31 -13.08 -12.19
CA GLN A 232 -25.42 -13.40 -13.62
C GLN A 232 -25.00 -14.85 -13.89
N PRO A 233 -25.72 -15.58 -14.77
CA PRO A 233 -25.24 -16.85 -15.29
C PRO A 233 -23.83 -16.71 -15.89
N ALA A 234 -22.97 -17.67 -15.62
CA ALA A 234 -21.63 -17.71 -16.17
C ALA A 234 -21.25 -19.14 -16.54
N GLU A 235 -20.49 -19.27 -17.63
CA GLU A 235 -19.85 -20.52 -18.01
C GLU A 235 -18.99 -21.06 -16.86
N ALA A 236 -18.97 -22.39 -16.70
CA ALA A 236 -18.02 -23.04 -15.81
C ALA A 236 -16.57 -22.72 -16.26
N PRO A 237 -15.61 -22.63 -15.34
CA PRO A 237 -14.22 -22.42 -15.71
C PRO A 237 -13.77 -23.47 -16.72
N ARG A 238 -13.08 -23.02 -17.76
CA ARG A 238 -12.56 -23.89 -18.79
C ARG A 238 -11.51 -24.80 -18.18
N THR A 239 -11.71 -26.10 -18.30
CA THR A 239 -10.78 -27.12 -17.82
C THR A 239 -9.50 -27.06 -18.64
N LEU A 240 -8.37 -26.71 -18.02
CA LEU A 240 -7.05 -26.90 -18.61
C LEU A 240 -6.70 -28.41 -18.57
N PRO A 241 -6.27 -29.06 -19.66
CA PRO A 241 -5.89 -30.47 -19.61
C PRO A 241 -4.61 -30.73 -18.78
N ALA A 242 -4.59 -31.84 -18.05
CA ALA A 242 -3.47 -32.59 -17.45
C ALA A 242 -2.52 -31.92 -16.42
N ALA A 243 -2.43 -30.60 -16.30
CA ALA A 243 -1.35 -29.97 -15.51
C ALA A 243 -1.53 -29.97 -13.97
N ARG A 244 -2.72 -30.31 -13.43
CA ARG A 244 -3.02 -30.27 -11.98
C ARG A 244 -3.32 -31.61 -11.31
N ASP A 245 -3.20 -32.74 -12.01
CA ASP A 245 -3.47 -34.08 -11.42
C ASP A 245 -2.49 -34.47 -10.29
N ARG A 246 -1.45 -33.67 -10.03
CA ARG A 246 -0.55 -33.83 -8.88
C ARG A 246 -0.95 -33.05 -7.62
N ALA A 247 -1.94 -32.14 -7.68
CA ALA A 247 -2.34 -31.32 -6.54
C ALA A 247 -2.97 -32.17 -5.43
N CYS A 248 -2.55 -31.95 -4.18
CA CYS A 248 -3.16 -32.55 -3.00
C CYS A 248 -4.41 -31.76 -2.62
N THR A 249 -5.60 -32.33 -2.83
CA THR A 249 -6.87 -31.75 -2.42
C THR A 249 -7.29 -32.30 -1.06
N VAL A 250 -7.62 -31.42 -0.12
CA VAL A 250 -8.25 -31.78 1.15
C VAL A 250 -9.67 -31.24 1.15
N VAL A 251 -10.65 -32.10 1.43
CA VAL A 251 -12.05 -31.73 1.58
C VAL A 251 -12.41 -31.78 3.06
N LEU A 252 -12.83 -30.65 3.64
CA LEU A 252 -13.46 -30.61 4.96
C LEU A 252 -14.94 -30.89 4.75
N ALA A 253 -15.45 -31.94 5.39
CA ALA A 253 -16.73 -32.54 5.03
C ALA A 253 -17.93 -31.68 5.43
N ASP A 254 -18.97 -31.71 4.59
CA ASP A 254 -20.29 -31.18 4.93
C ASP A 254 -20.93 -31.97 6.08
N PRO A 255 -21.92 -31.40 6.80
CA PRO A 255 -22.72 -32.17 7.75
C PRO A 255 -23.34 -33.42 7.09
N GLY A 256 -22.87 -34.60 7.49
CA GLY A 256 -23.28 -35.89 6.90
C GLY A 256 -22.37 -36.41 5.76
N GLY A 257 -21.44 -35.60 5.26
CA GLY A 257 -20.34 -36.01 4.36
C GLY A 257 -20.77 -36.48 2.96
N VAL A 258 -22.00 -36.17 2.54
CA VAL A 258 -22.55 -36.65 1.27
C VAL A 258 -21.87 -35.95 0.09
N LEU A 259 -21.80 -34.61 0.14
CA LEU A 259 -21.19 -33.83 -0.93
C LEU A 259 -19.67 -34.05 -0.97
N ALA A 260 -19.03 -34.12 0.19
CA ALA A 260 -17.61 -34.41 0.33
C ALA A 260 -17.21 -35.72 -0.35
N SER A 261 -18.00 -36.78 -0.15
CA SER A 261 -17.75 -38.10 -0.74
C SER A 261 -17.85 -38.08 -2.27
N ARG A 262 -18.84 -37.37 -2.83
CA ARG A 262 -19.02 -37.24 -4.29
C ARG A 262 -17.89 -36.45 -4.95
N VAL A 263 -17.50 -35.31 -4.38
CA VAL A 263 -16.37 -34.52 -4.89
C VAL A 263 -15.07 -35.33 -4.83
N ALA A 264 -14.81 -36.03 -3.73
CA ALA A 264 -13.61 -36.85 -3.59
C ALA A 264 -13.57 -37.98 -4.63
N ALA A 265 -14.72 -38.61 -4.94
CA ALA A 265 -14.81 -39.62 -5.99
C ALA A 265 -14.48 -39.04 -7.37
N LEU A 266 -15.00 -37.85 -7.72
CA LEU A 266 -14.72 -37.18 -8.99
C LEU A 266 -13.24 -36.76 -9.13
N VAL A 267 -12.63 -36.27 -8.04
CA VAL A 267 -11.20 -35.91 -8.04
C VAL A 267 -10.33 -37.14 -8.24
N ARG A 268 -10.61 -38.25 -7.54
CA ARG A 268 -9.86 -39.51 -7.67
C ARG A 268 -10.05 -40.16 -9.04
N ALA A 269 -11.27 -40.14 -9.58
CA ALA A 269 -11.56 -40.65 -10.92
C ALA A 269 -10.81 -39.88 -12.03
N ALA A 270 -10.51 -38.59 -11.79
CA ALA A 270 -9.67 -37.80 -12.68
C ALA A 270 -8.16 -38.01 -12.47
N GLY A 271 -7.73 -38.86 -11.52
CA GLY A 271 -6.32 -39.14 -11.22
C GLY A 271 -5.70 -38.28 -10.11
N GLY A 272 -6.47 -37.40 -9.46
CA GLY A 272 -5.99 -36.51 -8.40
C GLY A 272 -5.89 -37.15 -7.01
N ARG A 273 -5.03 -36.59 -6.15
CA ARG A 273 -4.93 -36.98 -4.72
C ARG A 273 -5.98 -36.24 -3.89
N CYS A 274 -6.81 -36.97 -3.15
CA CYS A 274 -7.88 -36.39 -2.33
C CYS A 274 -8.02 -37.05 -0.96
N ALA A 275 -7.95 -36.25 0.10
CA ALA A 275 -8.30 -36.64 1.47
C ALA A 275 -9.61 -35.97 1.91
N VAL A 276 -10.41 -36.67 2.72
CA VAL A 276 -11.65 -36.13 3.30
C VAL A 276 -11.47 -36.13 4.82
N LEU A 277 -11.71 -34.99 5.46
CA LEU A 277 -11.58 -34.80 6.90
C LEU A 277 -12.91 -34.23 7.47
N PRO A 278 -13.21 -34.44 8.76
CA PRO A 278 -14.35 -33.77 9.40
C PRO A 278 -14.27 -32.23 9.31
N ALA A 279 -15.42 -31.55 9.36
CA ALA A 279 -15.47 -30.09 9.49
C ALA A 279 -14.78 -29.61 10.77
N GLY A 280 -14.24 -28.38 10.74
CA GLY A 280 -13.63 -27.74 11.92
C GLY A 280 -12.22 -28.23 12.28
N VAL A 281 -11.64 -29.14 11.50
CA VAL A 281 -10.31 -29.73 11.72
C VAL A 281 -9.20 -28.80 11.19
N ALA A 282 -9.19 -27.54 11.66
CA ALA A 282 -8.18 -26.56 11.30
C ALA A 282 -6.80 -26.91 11.89
N GLY A 283 -5.73 -26.56 11.17
CA GLY A 283 -4.36 -26.65 11.70
C GLY A 283 -3.70 -28.04 11.70
N GLN A 284 -4.35 -29.09 11.18
CA GLN A 284 -3.70 -30.38 11.00
C GLN A 284 -2.62 -30.36 9.91
N GLU A 285 -1.57 -31.17 10.07
CA GLU A 285 -0.45 -31.25 9.13
C GLU A 285 -0.89 -31.58 7.69
N VAL A 286 -1.87 -32.49 7.53
CA VAL A 286 -2.43 -32.85 6.22
C VAL A 286 -3.08 -31.65 5.54
N VAL A 287 -3.86 -30.87 6.29
CA VAL A 287 -4.52 -29.64 5.81
C VAL A 287 -3.46 -28.60 5.45
N ASN A 288 -2.45 -28.42 6.31
CA ASN A 288 -1.38 -27.42 6.13
C ASN A 288 -0.45 -27.73 4.95
N ARG A 289 -0.38 -28.99 4.51
CA ARG A 289 0.41 -29.42 3.33
C ARG A 289 -0.40 -29.49 2.03
N ALA A 290 -1.71 -29.19 2.04
CA ALA A 290 -2.56 -29.26 0.87
C ALA A 290 -2.22 -28.18 -0.17
N ASP A 291 -2.46 -28.46 -1.45
CA ASP A 291 -2.39 -27.45 -2.52
C ASP A 291 -3.77 -26.81 -2.74
N ARG A 292 -4.83 -27.54 -2.39
CA ARG A 292 -6.21 -27.06 -2.37
C ARG A 292 -6.94 -27.55 -1.12
N VAL A 293 -7.71 -26.65 -0.49
CA VAL A 293 -8.67 -26.98 0.57
C VAL A 293 -10.06 -26.61 0.07
N LEU A 294 -10.98 -27.58 0.10
CA LEU A 294 -12.41 -27.38 -0.14
C LEU A 294 -13.14 -27.53 1.20
N ASP A 295 -13.55 -26.42 1.78
CA ASP A 295 -14.29 -26.39 3.03
C ASP A 295 -15.81 -26.43 2.78
N LEU A 296 -16.44 -27.55 3.13
CA LEU A 296 -17.88 -27.74 3.04
C LEU A 296 -18.56 -27.59 4.41
N GLY A 297 -17.84 -27.20 5.46
CA GLY A 297 -18.35 -27.15 6.84
C GLY A 297 -19.50 -26.16 7.04
N LEU A 298 -19.66 -25.19 6.14
CA LEU A 298 -20.74 -24.21 6.14
C LEU A 298 -21.87 -24.56 5.14
N PHE A 299 -21.80 -25.72 4.48
CA PHE A 299 -22.87 -26.19 3.59
C PHE A 299 -24.06 -26.70 4.42
N GLY A 300 -25.26 -26.21 4.10
CA GLY A 300 -26.49 -26.50 4.85
C GLY A 300 -27.01 -25.33 5.68
N SER A 301 -27.96 -25.61 6.59
CA SER A 301 -28.67 -24.61 7.40
C SER A 301 -27.71 -23.74 8.25
N PRO A 302 -27.91 -22.41 8.33
CA PRO A 302 -27.10 -21.51 9.17
C PRO A 302 -27.10 -21.88 10.65
N ASP A 303 -28.19 -22.47 11.15
CA ASP A 303 -28.35 -22.83 12.57
C ASP A 303 -27.51 -24.06 12.98
N ARG A 304 -26.84 -24.70 12.03
CA ARG A 304 -26.02 -25.90 12.23
C ARG A 304 -24.59 -25.63 11.77
N GLY A 305 -23.63 -25.58 12.71
CA GLY A 305 -22.20 -25.49 12.40
C GLY A 305 -21.41 -24.58 13.35
N PRO A 306 -20.08 -24.47 13.16
CA PRO A 306 -19.25 -23.53 13.89
C PRO A 306 -19.54 -22.08 13.48
N GLU A 307 -19.17 -21.12 14.33
CA GLU A 307 -19.21 -19.70 13.97
C GLU A 307 -18.34 -19.48 12.70
N PRO A 308 -18.91 -18.96 11.59
CA PRO A 308 -18.24 -18.95 10.29
C PRO A 308 -16.93 -18.15 10.25
N LEU A 309 -16.88 -17.04 10.98
CA LEU A 309 -15.73 -16.14 11.02
C LEU A 309 -14.56 -16.80 11.77
N ASP A 310 -14.81 -17.36 12.95
CA ASP A 310 -13.84 -18.04 13.79
C ASP A 310 -13.25 -19.27 13.08
N ALA A 311 -14.11 -20.06 12.44
CA ALA A 311 -13.67 -21.23 11.67
C ALA A 311 -12.69 -20.85 10.55
N LEU A 312 -13.03 -19.82 9.76
CA LEU A 312 -12.19 -19.34 8.66
C LEU A 312 -10.88 -18.71 9.17
N VAL A 313 -10.94 -17.85 10.18
CA VAL A 313 -9.74 -17.21 10.76
C VAL A 313 -8.80 -18.25 11.35
N SER A 314 -9.33 -19.27 12.03
CA SER A 314 -8.54 -20.39 12.56
C SER A 314 -7.84 -21.17 11.45
N LEU A 315 -8.55 -21.51 10.38
CA LEU A 315 -7.98 -22.18 9.21
C LEU A 315 -6.84 -21.36 8.57
N LEU A 316 -7.06 -20.06 8.37
CA LEU A 316 -6.07 -19.16 7.78
C LEU A 316 -4.81 -19.01 8.64
N ARG A 317 -4.96 -18.91 9.97
CA ARG A 317 -3.83 -18.87 10.92
C ARG A 317 -3.03 -20.18 10.88
N GLY A 318 -3.71 -21.33 10.85
CA GLY A 318 -3.06 -22.65 10.74
C GLY A 318 -2.23 -22.77 9.46
N GLN A 319 -2.77 -22.34 8.31
CA GLN A 319 -2.05 -22.33 7.03
C GLN A 319 -0.85 -21.39 7.04
N ALA A 320 -1.02 -20.19 7.61
CA ALA A 320 0.05 -19.19 7.67
C ALA A 320 1.26 -19.69 8.49
N ALA A 321 1.02 -20.38 9.61
CA ALA A 321 2.08 -20.91 10.47
C ALA A 321 3.03 -21.87 9.73
N VAL A 322 2.50 -22.68 8.81
CA VAL A 322 3.31 -23.67 8.06
C VAL A 322 3.91 -23.10 6.78
N ARG A 323 3.35 -22.01 6.25
CA ARG A 323 3.78 -21.40 4.99
C ARG A 323 4.76 -20.24 5.15
N ALA A 324 5.04 -19.83 6.39
CA ALA A 324 6.05 -18.82 6.71
C ALA A 324 7.43 -19.24 6.16
N GLY A 325 7.86 -18.61 5.06
CA GLY A 325 9.15 -18.84 4.41
C GLY A 325 9.15 -19.77 3.18
N ALA A 326 8.08 -20.54 2.93
CA ALA A 326 8.05 -21.55 1.85
C ALA A 326 7.39 -21.09 0.54
N GLY A 327 6.60 -20.02 0.55
CA GLY A 327 5.97 -19.44 -0.66
C GLY A 327 5.01 -20.35 -1.43
N ARG A 328 4.61 -21.51 -0.88
CA ARG A 328 3.74 -22.47 -1.57
C ARG A 328 2.32 -21.89 -1.76
N PRO A 329 1.76 -21.88 -2.97
CA PRO A 329 0.37 -21.48 -3.20
C PRO A 329 -0.65 -22.38 -2.49
N LEU A 330 -1.81 -21.81 -2.13
CA LEU A 330 -2.99 -22.52 -1.65
C LEU A 330 -4.23 -21.98 -2.37
N VAL A 331 -5.09 -22.89 -2.85
CA VAL A 331 -6.45 -22.55 -3.27
C VAL A 331 -7.43 -22.95 -2.16
N LEU A 332 -8.12 -21.99 -1.56
CA LEU A 332 -9.16 -22.21 -0.54
C LEU A 332 -10.55 -21.95 -1.12
N ASP A 333 -11.34 -23.00 -1.24
CA ASP A 333 -12.74 -22.91 -1.66
C ASP A 333 -13.65 -23.13 -0.45
N VAL A 334 -14.45 -22.13 -0.09
CA VAL A 334 -15.44 -22.24 0.98
C VAL A 334 -16.82 -22.38 0.36
N VAL A 335 -17.52 -23.46 0.69
CA VAL A 335 -18.89 -23.72 0.23
C VAL A 335 -19.84 -23.49 1.38
N ALA A 336 -20.81 -22.60 1.16
CA ALA A 336 -21.83 -22.24 2.13
C ALA A 336 -23.21 -22.16 1.48
N ALA A 337 -24.26 -22.01 2.29
CA ALA A 337 -25.59 -21.60 1.84
C ALA A 337 -25.98 -20.26 2.45
N GLU A 338 -26.93 -19.54 1.86
CA GLU A 338 -27.52 -18.32 2.43
C GLU A 338 -26.47 -17.26 2.87
N SER A 339 -25.34 -17.17 2.18
CA SER A 339 -24.22 -16.31 2.58
C SER A 339 -24.25 -14.93 1.91
N ARG A 340 -25.03 -14.79 0.83
CA ARG A 340 -25.09 -13.56 0.01
C ARG A 340 -26.54 -13.18 -0.33
N ALA A 341 -26.79 -11.88 -0.39
CA ALA A 341 -28.07 -11.33 -0.83
C ALA A 341 -28.31 -11.58 -2.33
N GLY A 342 -29.58 -11.49 -2.75
CA GLY A 342 -29.97 -11.57 -4.18
C GLY A 342 -30.07 -12.99 -4.74
N LEU A 343 -30.07 -14.01 -3.89
CA LEU A 343 -30.12 -15.43 -4.26
C LEU A 343 -31.43 -16.15 -3.86
N GLY A 344 -32.51 -15.40 -3.60
CA GLY A 344 -33.83 -15.95 -3.23
C GLY A 344 -34.12 -16.04 -1.74
N GLY A 345 -33.16 -15.68 -0.87
CA GLY A 345 -33.32 -15.61 0.59
C GLY A 345 -32.52 -14.47 1.21
N ALA A 346 -32.77 -14.17 2.49
CA ALA A 346 -32.00 -13.19 3.24
C ALA A 346 -30.65 -13.81 3.67
N PRO A 347 -29.53 -13.08 3.52
CA PRO A 347 -28.22 -13.61 3.89
C PRO A 347 -28.05 -13.75 5.40
N ASP A 348 -27.33 -14.79 5.82
CA ASP A 348 -26.82 -14.96 7.17
C ASP A 348 -25.69 -13.94 7.44
N PRO A 349 -25.81 -13.11 8.50
CA PRO A 349 -24.81 -12.09 8.80
C PRO A 349 -23.42 -12.64 9.17
N GLY A 350 -23.33 -13.83 9.78
CA GLY A 350 -22.05 -14.45 10.14
C GLY A 350 -21.30 -14.95 8.90
N ARG A 351 -22.00 -15.64 8.00
CA ARG A 351 -21.45 -16.09 6.71
C ARG A 351 -21.05 -14.91 5.82
N ALA A 352 -21.85 -13.84 5.78
CA ALA A 352 -21.51 -12.62 5.05
C ALA A 352 -20.21 -11.96 5.58
N ALA A 353 -20.00 -11.98 6.90
CA ALA A 353 -18.76 -11.51 7.52
C ALA A 353 -17.55 -12.34 7.08
N ALA A 354 -17.68 -13.68 7.10
CA ALA A 354 -16.63 -14.60 6.67
C ALA A 354 -16.25 -14.44 5.18
N VAL A 355 -17.23 -14.16 4.29
CA VAL A 355 -16.96 -13.82 2.88
C VAL A 355 -15.99 -12.64 2.78
N ALA A 356 -16.24 -11.57 3.55
CA ALA A 356 -15.42 -10.37 3.53
C ALA A 356 -14.00 -10.64 4.06
N VAL A 357 -13.87 -11.54 5.05
CA VAL A 357 -12.57 -11.99 5.57
C VAL A 357 -11.78 -12.79 4.55
N LEU A 358 -12.40 -13.73 3.82
CA LEU A 358 -11.71 -14.46 2.76
C LEU A 358 -11.17 -13.49 1.70
N LYS A 359 -11.98 -12.49 1.31
CA LYS A 359 -11.56 -11.45 0.36
C LYS A 359 -10.40 -10.60 0.90
N SER A 360 -10.42 -10.23 2.19
CA SER A 360 -9.28 -9.56 2.82
C SER A 360 -8.03 -10.44 2.84
N ALA A 361 -8.19 -11.72 3.19
CA ALA A 361 -7.08 -12.66 3.27
C ALA A 361 -6.37 -12.86 1.92
N VAL A 362 -7.13 -13.01 0.82
CA VAL A 362 -6.57 -13.09 -0.55
C VAL A 362 -5.77 -11.85 -0.93
N ARG A 363 -6.08 -10.69 -0.34
CA ARG A 363 -5.35 -9.42 -0.59
C ARG A 363 -4.13 -9.22 0.31
N GLU A 364 -4.09 -9.91 1.45
CA GLU A 364 -3.02 -9.79 2.45
C GLU A 364 -2.00 -10.91 2.36
N LEU A 365 -2.41 -12.10 1.91
CA LEU A 365 -1.62 -13.32 1.90
C LEU A 365 -1.24 -13.67 0.46
N PRO A 366 0.02 -13.41 0.04
CA PRO A 366 0.42 -13.55 -1.37
C PRO A 366 0.39 -15.00 -1.89
N TRP A 367 0.36 -15.99 -0.98
CA TRP A 367 0.27 -17.40 -1.30
C TRP A 367 -1.19 -17.92 -1.39
N LEU A 368 -2.18 -17.10 -1.06
CA LEU A 368 -3.58 -17.53 -0.98
C LEU A 368 -4.38 -17.06 -2.19
N SER A 369 -5.01 -18.00 -2.88
CA SER A 369 -6.18 -17.75 -3.73
C SER A 369 -7.40 -18.36 -3.06
N GLY A 370 -8.59 -17.76 -3.24
CA GLY A 370 -9.78 -18.35 -2.66
C GLY A 370 -11.08 -17.96 -3.35
N ARG A 371 -12.06 -18.87 -3.26
CA ARG A 371 -13.41 -18.72 -3.81
C ARG A 371 -14.44 -18.98 -2.72
N TRP A 372 -15.45 -18.13 -2.66
CA TRP A 372 -16.65 -18.35 -1.89
C TRP A 372 -17.77 -18.83 -2.82
N ILE A 373 -18.37 -19.98 -2.50
CA ILE A 373 -19.37 -20.65 -3.32
C ILE A 373 -20.64 -20.81 -2.50
N ASP A 374 -21.70 -20.10 -2.90
CA ASP A 374 -23.02 -20.22 -2.30
C ASP A 374 -23.84 -21.27 -3.05
N ALA A 375 -24.01 -22.46 -2.48
CA ALA A 375 -24.77 -23.56 -3.09
C ALA A 375 -26.08 -23.78 -2.33
N ASP A 376 -27.18 -23.99 -3.06
CA ASP A 376 -28.46 -24.34 -2.47
C ASP A 376 -28.44 -25.81 -2.01
N PRO A 377 -28.65 -26.11 -0.71
CA PRO A 377 -28.70 -27.50 -0.23
C PRO A 377 -29.85 -28.33 -0.83
N ALA A 378 -30.85 -27.68 -1.43
CA ALA A 378 -31.95 -28.34 -2.12
C ALA A 378 -31.60 -28.77 -3.56
N ASP A 379 -30.51 -28.25 -4.14
CA ASP A 379 -30.06 -28.64 -5.49
C ASP A 379 -29.46 -30.07 -5.49
N ASP A 380 -29.42 -30.69 -6.67
CA ASP A 380 -28.81 -32.02 -6.84
C ASP A 380 -27.33 -32.02 -6.41
N PRO A 381 -26.95 -32.80 -5.38
CA PRO A 381 -25.57 -32.80 -4.88
C PRO A 381 -24.57 -33.36 -5.90
N GLU A 382 -25.02 -34.15 -6.87
CA GLU A 382 -24.16 -34.66 -7.94
C GLU A 382 -23.81 -33.55 -8.94
N GLY A 383 -24.81 -32.75 -9.35
CA GLY A 383 -24.60 -31.52 -10.11
C GLY A 383 -23.66 -30.54 -9.41
N ILE A 384 -23.85 -30.29 -8.11
CA ILE A 384 -22.96 -29.43 -7.31
C ILE A 384 -21.53 -29.99 -7.31
N ALA A 385 -21.35 -31.30 -7.07
CA ALA A 385 -20.03 -31.92 -7.02
C ALA A 385 -19.25 -31.77 -8.35
N ARG A 386 -19.93 -31.90 -9.49
CA ARG A 386 -19.31 -31.69 -10.81
C ARG A 386 -18.84 -30.25 -11.01
N LEU A 387 -19.64 -29.28 -10.60
CA LEU A 387 -19.28 -27.86 -10.65
C LEU A 387 -18.08 -27.56 -9.73
N LEU A 388 -18.10 -28.03 -8.48
CA LEU A 388 -16.97 -27.89 -7.54
C LEU A 388 -15.67 -28.52 -8.06
N ARG A 389 -15.77 -29.65 -8.78
CA ARG A 389 -14.63 -30.25 -9.47
C ARG A 389 -14.14 -29.36 -10.60
N ALA A 390 -15.02 -28.85 -11.45
CA ALA A 390 -14.67 -27.97 -12.56
C ALA A 390 -13.94 -26.69 -12.09
N GLU A 391 -14.41 -26.07 -11.00
CA GLU A 391 -13.75 -24.90 -10.39
C GLU A 391 -12.30 -25.19 -9.95
N GLY A 392 -12.00 -26.43 -9.57
CA GLY A 392 -10.67 -26.85 -9.18
C GLY A 392 -9.66 -26.96 -10.32
N CYS A 393 -10.16 -27.10 -11.54
CA CYS A 393 -9.36 -27.39 -12.73
C CYS A 393 -8.78 -26.14 -13.39
N GLY A 394 -9.16 -24.94 -12.95
CA GLY A 394 -8.72 -23.66 -13.52
C GLY A 394 -8.10 -22.70 -12.50
N PRO A 395 -7.59 -21.55 -12.97
CA PRO A 395 -7.26 -20.42 -12.09
C PRO A 395 -8.53 -19.87 -11.42
N VAL A 396 -8.35 -19.17 -10.30
CA VAL A 396 -9.45 -18.49 -9.61
C VAL A 396 -9.75 -17.18 -10.33
N THR A 397 -10.80 -17.14 -11.16
CA THR A 397 -11.20 -15.94 -11.91
C THR A 397 -12.32 -15.16 -11.23
N ASP A 398 -13.21 -15.84 -10.51
CA ASP A 398 -14.33 -15.26 -9.78
C ASP A 398 -14.27 -15.66 -8.30
N LEU A 399 -14.36 -14.68 -7.40
CA LEU A 399 -14.31 -14.92 -5.95
C LEU A 399 -15.68 -15.23 -5.35
N ASP A 400 -16.78 -14.66 -5.89
CA ASP A 400 -18.15 -14.89 -5.43
C ASP A 400 -18.92 -15.67 -6.50
N ILE A 401 -19.23 -16.93 -6.18
CA ILE A 401 -19.95 -17.85 -7.06
C ILE A 401 -21.22 -18.32 -6.33
N ALA A 402 -22.28 -18.57 -7.10
CA ALA A 402 -23.48 -19.22 -6.59
C ALA A 402 -23.94 -20.33 -7.54
N TYR A 403 -24.44 -21.43 -6.99
CA TYR A 403 -25.08 -22.50 -7.73
C TYR A 403 -26.56 -22.52 -7.41
N ARG A 404 -27.39 -22.42 -8.45
CA ARG A 404 -28.86 -22.46 -8.35
C ARG A 404 -29.42 -23.26 -9.52
N GLY A 405 -30.14 -24.34 -9.24
CA GLY A 405 -30.74 -25.22 -10.25
C GLY A 405 -29.71 -25.78 -11.23
N GLY A 406 -28.49 -26.09 -10.74
CA GLY A 406 -27.38 -26.58 -11.57
C GLY A 406 -26.71 -25.52 -12.45
N VAL A 407 -27.08 -24.24 -12.32
CA VAL A 407 -26.48 -23.13 -13.07
C VAL A 407 -25.44 -22.41 -12.22
N ARG A 408 -24.22 -22.27 -12.75
CA ARG A 408 -23.18 -21.40 -12.19
C ARG A 408 -23.55 -19.94 -12.40
N ARG A 409 -23.51 -19.16 -11.33
CA ARG A 409 -23.70 -17.71 -11.35
C ARG A 409 -22.53 -17.02 -10.66
N VAL A 410 -22.24 -15.81 -11.10
CA VAL A 410 -21.17 -14.97 -10.55
C VAL A 410 -21.74 -13.62 -10.14
N LEU A 411 -21.21 -13.07 -9.05
CA LEU A 411 -21.64 -11.76 -8.57
C LEU A 411 -21.08 -10.66 -9.48
N ARG A 412 -21.96 -9.73 -9.86
CA ARG A 412 -21.65 -8.55 -10.65
C ARG A 412 -22.39 -7.32 -10.08
N TRP A 413 -22.04 -6.15 -10.57
CA TRP A 413 -22.57 -4.87 -10.13
C TRP A 413 -23.36 -4.21 -11.23
N GLU A 414 -24.65 -4.05 -11.02
CA GLU A 414 -25.48 -3.29 -11.92
C GLU A 414 -25.48 -1.83 -11.50
N ARG A 415 -25.09 -0.95 -12.43
CA ARG A 415 -25.21 0.50 -12.22
C ARG A 415 -26.68 0.88 -12.33
N LEU A 416 -27.17 1.60 -11.34
CA LEU A 416 -28.56 2.04 -11.31
C LEU A 416 -28.78 3.26 -12.22
N PRO A 417 -29.96 3.37 -12.86
CA PRO A 417 -30.35 4.59 -13.54
C PRO A 417 -30.56 5.72 -12.52
N PRO A 418 -30.50 7.00 -12.92
CA PRO A 418 -30.84 8.10 -12.01
C PRO A 418 -32.21 7.88 -11.36
N PRO A 419 -32.34 8.05 -10.03
CA PRO A 419 -33.61 7.81 -9.35
C PRO A 419 -34.63 8.89 -9.71
N THR A 420 -35.88 8.47 -9.93
CA THR A 420 -37.01 9.39 -10.22
C THR A 420 -37.87 9.68 -8.99
N ALA A 421 -37.72 8.89 -7.91
CA ALA A 421 -38.47 9.05 -6.67
C ALA A 421 -38.02 10.26 -5.84
N GLU A 422 -38.89 10.73 -4.95
CA GLU A 422 -38.56 11.75 -3.96
C GLU A 422 -37.70 11.21 -2.83
N SER A 423 -37.02 12.11 -2.10
CA SER A 423 -36.18 11.74 -0.96
C SER A 423 -36.97 11.04 0.13
N ALA A 424 -36.37 10.01 0.74
CA ALA A 424 -36.88 9.42 1.98
C ALA A 424 -36.79 10.38 3.18
N LEU A 425 -35.93 11.41 3.08
CA LEU A 425 -35.77 12.46 4.07
C LEU A 425 -36.91 13.49 3.99
N ARG A 426 -37.51 13.78 5.13
CA ARG A 426 -38.63 14.71 5.32
C ARG A 426 -38.16 16.10 5.74
N PRO A 427 -38.64 17.17 5.08
CA PRO A 427 -38.46 18.54 5.57
C PRO A 427 -39.05 18.71 6.98
N GLY A 428 -38.28 19.32 7.90
CA GLY A 428 -38.69 19.50 9.29
C GLY A 428 -38.72 18.22 10.13
N GLY A 429 -38.21 17.09 9.61
CA GLY A 429 -38.19 15.82 10.33
C GLY A 429 -37.17 15.77 11.46
N HIS A 430 -37.31 14.77 12.35
CA HIS A 430 -36.38 14.54 13.47
C HIS A 430 -35.52 13.30 13.22
N TYR A 431 -34.20 13.48 13.23
CA TYR A 431 -33.23 12.40 12.97
C TYR A 431 -32.26 12.20 14.12
N LEU A 432 -32.02 10.94 14.46
CA LEU A 432 -30.96 10.52 15.36
C LEU A 432 -29.76 10.03 14.54
N ILE A 433 -28.55 10.50 14.86
CA ILE A 433 -27.32 10.11 14.17
C ILE A 433 -26.31 9.61 15.18
N THR A 434 -25.86 8.37 15.05
CA THR A 434 -24.80 7.80 15.90
C THR A 434 -23.44 7.98 15.23
N GLY A 435 -22.36 8.27 15.96
CA GLY A 435 -21.01 8.37 15.36
C GLY A 435 -20.09 9.42 15.98
N GLY A 436 -20.51 10.08 17.06
CA GLY A 436 -19.75 11.15 17.70
C GLY A 436 -19.70 12.45 16.89
N PRO A 437 -19.03 13.49 17.41
CA PRO A 437 -19.13 14.85 16.86
C PRO A 437 -18.20 15.12 15.66
N GLY A 438 -17.68 14.12 14.95
CA GLY A 438 -16.73 14.32 13.83
C GLY A 438 -17.09 13.56 12.54
N GLY A 439 -16.42 13.91 11.44
CA GLY A 439 -16.47 13.15 10.17
C GLY A 439 -17.88 13.08 9.54
N PRO A 440 -18.28 11.93 8.96
CA PRO A 440 -19.56 11.78 8.26
C PRO A 440 -20.80 12.16 9.09
N ALA A 441 -20.78 11.95 10.41
CA ALA A 441 -21.93 12.24 11.28
C ALA A 441 -22.22 13.75 11.37
N ALA A 442 -21.18 14.57 11.60
CA ALA A 442 -21.33 16.02 11.67
C ALA A 442 -21.75 16.63 10.31
N ARG A 443 -21.24 16.10 9.19
CA ARG A 443 -21.60 16.58 7.85
C ARG A 443 -23.00 16.20 7.43
N THR A 444 -23.42 14.99 7.78
CA THR A 444 -24.81 14.54 7.60
C THR A 444 -25.76 15.41 8.43
N ALA A 445 -25.40 15.71 9.69
CA ALA A 445 -26.18 16.61 10.54
C ALA A 445 -26.32 18.00 9.91
N ARG A 446 -25.20 18.60 9.46
CA ARG A 446 -25.21 19.90 8.77
C ARG A 446 -26.14 19.89 7.56
N TYR A 447 -26.02 18.89 6.69
CA TYR A 447 -26.85 18.77 5.50
C TYR A 447 -28.35 18.68 5.82
N LEU A 448 -28.71 17.90 6.85
CA LEU A 448 -30.10 17.78 7.30
C LEU A 448 -30.64 19.10 7.88
N LEU A 449 -29.81 19.86 8.62
CA LEU A 449 -30.17 21.17 9.15
C LEU A 449 -30.35 22.20 8.03
N GLU A 450 -29.41 22.28 7.08
CA GLU A 450 -29.42 23.30 6.02
C GLU A 450 -30.47 23.03 4.93
N VAL A 451 -30.53 21.80 4.42
CA VAL A 451 -31.34 21.45 3.24
C VAL A 451 -32.75 21.01 3.62
N TYR A 452 -32.87 20.23 4.70
CA TYR A 452 -34.15 19.69 5.16
C TYR A 452 -34.76 20.46 6.32
N ARG A 453 -34.05 21.42 6.92
CA ARG A 453 -34.51 22.15 8.13
C ARG A 453 -34.94 21.19 9.24
N ALA A 454 -34.25 20.06 9.33
CA ALA A 454 -34.53 18.99 10.28
C ALA A 454 -34.05 19.35 11.69
N SER A 455 -34.54 18.61 12.70
CA SER A 455 -33.90 18.57 14.02
C SER A 455 -33.00 17.34 14.12
N VAL A 456 -31.85 17.48 14.78
CA VAL A 456 -30.83 16.43 14.85
C VAL A 456 -30.44 16.10 16.28
N THR A 457 -30.44 14.82 16.62
CA THR A 457 -29.86 14.28 17.87
C THR A 457 -28.60 13.49 17.54
N LEU A 458 -27.44 14.05 17.84
CA LEU A 458 -26.14 13.38 17.71
C LEU A 458 -25.88 12.49 18.92
N VAL A 459 -25.37 11.28 18.68
CA VAL A 459 -25.04 10.31 19.73
C VAL A 459 -23.58 9.87 19.61
N GLY A 460 -22.84 9.95 20.71
CA GLY A 460 -21.43 9.55 20.76
C GLY A 460 -20.96 9.14 22.15
N ARG A 461 -19.78 8.51 22.24
CA ARG A 461 -19.20 8.06 23.51
C ARG A 461 -18.49 9.16 24.30
N VAL A 462 -18.05 10.22 23.62
CA VAL A 462 -17.33 11.33 24.26
C VAL A 462 -18.28 12.03 25.23
N CYS A 463 -17.92 12.08 26.51
CA CYS A 463 -18.64 12.84 27.51
C CYS A 463 -18.27 14.33 27.38
N PRO A 464 -19.25 15.26 27.27
CA PRO A 464 -18.98 16.69 27.24
C PRO A 464 -18.19 17.19 28.46
N ALA A 465 -18.29 16.51 29.61
CA ALA A 465 -17.52 16.86 30.81
C ALA A 465 -16.03 16.47 30.69
N GLU A 466 -15.69 15.47 29.87
CA GLU A 466 -14.32 14.95 29.71
C GLU A 466 -13.57 15.64 28.56
N ALA A 467 -14.29 16.11 27.53
CA ALA A 467 -13.72 16.81 26.38
C ALA A 467 -14.66 17.95 25.90
N PRO A 468 -14.85 19.00 26.71
CA PRO A 468 -15.83 20.06 26.45
C PRO A 468 -15.58 20.75 25.11
N ASP A 469 -14.33 21.08 24.79
CA ASP A 469 -13.96 21.81 23.59
C ASP A 469 -14.30 21.06 22.30
N ARG A 470 -14.18 19.72 22.32
CA ARG A 470 -14.43 18.88 21.13
C ARG A 470 -15.92 18.81 20.78
N VAL A 471 -16.78 18.69 21.78
CA VAL A 471 -18.24 18.66 21.57
C VAL A 471 -18.78 20.07 21.32
N ALA A 472 -18.31 21.06 22.08
CA ALA A 472 -18.70 22.45 21.94
C ALA A 472 -18.38 22.99 20.54
N ALA A 473 -17.16 22.79 20.04
CA ALA A 473 -16.76 23.28 18.71
C ALA A 473 -17.66 22.79 17.57
N VAL A 474 -18.24 21.59 17.71
CA VAL A 474 -19.13 21.01 16.68
C VAL A 474 -20.55 21.53 16.85
N LEU A 475 -21.04 21.61 18.09
CA LEU A 475 -22.36 22.18 18.36
C LEU A 475 -22.42 23.66 18.00
N ASP A 476 -21.35 24.42 18.23
CA ASP A 476 -21.28 25.85 17.92
C ASP A 476 -21.33 26.11 16.40
N ARG A 477 -20.83 25.16 15.59
CA ARG A 477 -20.97 25.20 14.12
C ARG A 477 -22.36 24.79 13.63
N LEU A 478 -23.06 23.91 14.34
CA LEU A 478 -24.33 23.34 13.88
C LEU A 478 -25.57 24.09 14.41
N ARG A 479 -25.53 24.62 15.64
CA ARG A 479 -26.63 25.37 16.27
C ARG A 479 -27.12 26.57 15.46
N PRO A 480 -26.27 27.35 14.77
CA PRO A 480 -26.74 28.43 13.92
C PRO A 480 -27.60 27.96 12.74
N LEU A 481 -27.50 26.69 12.35
CA LEU A 481 -28.18 26.11 11.19
C LEU A 481 -29.54 25.49 11.55
N GLY A 482 -29.79 25.21 12.83
CA GLY A 482 -31.05 24.65 13.31
C GLY A 482 -30.93 23.93 14.65
N GLU A 483 -31.96 23.15 14.99
CA GLU A 483 -32.02 22.43 16.26
C GLU A 483 -31.10 21.20 16.26
N VAL A 484 -30.05 21.26 17.07
CA VAL A 484 -29.09 20.16 17.27
C VAL A 484 -28.82 19.91 18.76
N ARG A 485 -28.77 18.63 19.13
CA ARG A 485 -28.43 18.18 20.49
C ARG A 485 -27.42 17.06 20.44
N TYR A 486 -26.70 16.86 21.54
CA TYR A 486 -25.73 15.78 21.71
C TYR A 486 -26.08 14.95 22.94
N LEU A 487 -26.14 13.62 22.78
CA LEU A 487 -26.33 12.66 23.86
C LEU A 487 -25.11 11.74 23.96
N THR A 488 -24.63 11.52 25.19
CA THR A 488 -23.55 10.58 25.45
C THR A 488 -24.12 9.18 25.68
N ALA A 489 -23.72 8.23 24.84
CA ALA A 489 -24.07 6.82 24.99
C ALA A 489 -23.11 5.93 24.20
N ASP A 490 -22.87 4.73 24.72
CA ASP A 490 -22.33 3.63 23.92
C ASP A 490 -23.51 2.86 23.29
N VAL A 491 -23.54 2.81 21.96
CA VAL A 491 -24.61 2.11 21.23
C VAL A 491 -24.52 0.59 21.35
N THR A 492 -23.37 0.06 21.82
CA THR A 492 -23.20 -1.36 22.13
C THR A 492 -23.86 -1.77 23.45
N ASP A 493 -24.30 -0.81 24.26
CA ASP A 493 -25.14 -1.05 25.44
C ASP A 493 -26.62 -0.91 25.08
N ARG A 494 -27.34 -2.05 25.10
CA ARG A 494 -28.77 -2.12 24.82
C ARG A 494 -29.60 -1.18 25.71
N VAL A 495 -29.28 -1.04 26.99
CA VAL A 495 -30.02 -0.18 27.93
C VAL A 495 -29.77 1.30 27.59
N ALA A 496 -28.54 1.65 27.25
CA ALA A 496 -28.19 2.99 26.80
C ALA A 496 -28.95 3.38 25.51
N VAL A 497 -29.05 2.46 24.54
CA VAL A 497 -29.84 2.67 23.30
C VAL A 497 -31.31 2.97 23.60
N HIS A 498 -31.95 2.19 24.48
CA HIS A 498 -33.35 2.45 24.86
C HIS A 498 -33.53 3.81 25.55
N ARG A 499 -32.58 4.20 26.40
CA ARG A 499 -32.58 5.52 27.06
C ARG A 499 -32.47 6.64 26.04
N VAL A 500 -31.53 6.53 25.10
CA VAL A 500 -31.31 7.53 24.04
C VAL A 500 -32.55 7.69 23.17
N LEU A 501 -33.15 6.58 22.69
CA LEU A 501 -34.37 6.63 21.87
C LEU A 501 -35.54 7.24 22.63
N ARG A 502 -35.71 6.89 23.92
CA ARG A 502 -36.74 7.50 24.78
C ARG A 502 -36.52 9.00 24.95
N THR A 503 -35.28 9.44 25.24
CA THR A 503 -34.96 10.86 25.42
C THR A 503 -35.16 11.65 24.12
N ALA A 504 -34.74 11.08 22.98
CA ALA A 504 -34.96 11.70 21.68
C ALA A 504 -36.46 11.90 21.39
N ARG A 505 -37.31 10.92 21.73
CA ARG A 505 -38.77 11.00 21.55
C ARG A 505 -39.48 11.91 22.57
N ALA A 506 -38.96 12.04 23.79
CA ALA A 506 -39.65 12.73 24.87
C ALA A 506 -39.70 14.26 24.71
N GLN A 507 -38.84 14.82 23.85
CA GLN A 507 -38.66 16.27 23.75
C GLN A 507 -38.97 16.84 22.35
N HIS A 508 -39.37 15.98 21.40
CA HIS A 508 -39.75 16.29 20.01
C HIS A 508 -40.86 15.36 19.50
N ARG A 509 -41.33 15.60 18.25
CA ARG A 509 -42.22 14.71 17.49
C ARG A 509 -41.64 13.28 17.40
N ALA A 510 -42.43 12.32 16.92
CA ALA A 510 -41.94 10.97 16.61
C ALA A 510 -40.68 11.02 15.71
N LEU A 511 -39.76 10.08 15.91
CA LEU A 511 -38.54 9.99 15.08
C LEU A 511 -38.92 9.70 13.62
N ASP A 512 -38.36 10.47 12.69
CA ASP A 512 -38.52 10.20 11.25
C ASP A 512 -37.42 9.26 10.75
N GLY A 513 -36.25 9.25 11.38
CA GLY A 513 -35.21 8.28 11.05
C GLY A 513 -34.02 8.20 12.01
N VAL A 514 -33.27 7.11 11.87
CA VAL A 514 -32.02 6.82 12.56
C VAL A 514 -30.94 6.54 11.51
N LEU A 515 -29.85 7.31 11.55
CA LEU A 515 -28.69 7.14 10.71
C LEU A 515 -27.54 6.58 11.56
N HIS A 516 -27.23 5.30 11.38
CA HIS A 516 -26.21 4.59 12.14
C HIS A 516 -24.83 4.74 11.49
N LEU A 517 -24.09 5.78 11.91
CA LEU A 517 -22.73 6.10 11.44
C LEU A 517 -21.65 5.71 12.46
N ALA A 518 -22.02 5.05 13.56
CA ALA A 518 -21.04 4.59 14.53
C ALA A 518 -20.16 3.49 13.94
N GLY A 519 -18.90 3.49 14.33
CA GLY A 519 -17.93 2.52 13.87
C GLY A 519 -16.52 2.91 14.27
N VAL A 520 -15.67 1.90 14.32
CA VAL A 520 -14.24 2.06 14.51
C VAL A 520 -13.55 1.52 13.25
N VAL A 521 -12.56 2.27 12.77
CA VAL A 521 -11.69 1.83 11.68
C VAL A 521 -10.29 1.78 12.26
N GLU A 522 -9.85 0.57 12.61
CA GLU A 522 -8.50 0.29 13.06
C GLU A 522 -7.85 -0.60 12.00
N GLU A 523 -6.76 -0.13 11.38
CA GLU A 523 -6.00 -0.95 10.44
C GLU A 523 -5.11 -1.92 11.23
N ARG A 524 -5.26 -3.22 10.97
CA ARG A 524 -4.42 -4.28 11.52
C ARG A 524 -4.38 -5.47 10.55
N PRO A 525 -3.19 -6.04 10.26
CA PRO A 525 -3.10 -7.25 9.45
C PRO A 525 -3.92 -8.40 10.03
N LEU A 526 -4.60 -9.16 9.17
CA LEU A 526 -5.48 -10.28 9.51
C LEU A 526 -4.85 -11.23 10.53
N LEU A 527 -3.60 -11.64 10.28
CA LEU A 527 -2.91 -12.62 11.11
C LEU A 527 -2.41 -12.04 12.45
N GLN A 528 -2.32 -10.72 12.57
CA GLN A 528 -1.89 -10.02 13.78
C GLN A 528 -3.07 -9.49 14.61
N ALA A 529 -4.28 -9.53 14.08
CA ALA A 529 -5.49 -9.10 14.78
C ALA A 529 -5.81 -10.07 15.93
N ASP A 530 -5.70 -9.59 17.17
CA ASP A 530 -6.13 -10.29 18.38
C ASP A 530 -7.66 -10.26 18.57
N ALA A 531 -8.18 -11.12 19.46
CA ALA A 531 -9.61 -11.23 19.71
C ALA A 531 -10.25 -9.92 20.18
N GLY A 532 -9.54 -9.12 21.00
CA GLY A 532 -10.05 -7.85 21.49
C GLY A 532 -10.22 -6.81 20.38
N HIS A 533 -9.32 -6.79 19.39
CA HIS A 533 -9.47 -5.96 18.20
C HIS A 533 -10.70 -6.36 17.37
N TRP A 534 -10.89 -7.66 17.11
CA TRP A 534 -12.07 -8.16 16.39
C TRP A 534 -13.38 -7.76 17.10
N GLU A 535 -13.46 -8.00 18.41
CA GLU A 535 -14.63 -7.68 19.22
C GLU A 535 -14.97 -6.19 19.16
N ARG A 536 -13.99 -5.31 19.40
CA ARG A 536 -14.21 -3.85 19.38
C ARG A 536 -14.67 -3.34 18.02
N VAL A 537 -14.05 -3.79 16.92
CA VAL A 537 -14.37 -3.32 15.56
C VAL A 537 -15.74 -3.83 15.11
N LEU A 538 -16.06 -5.10 15.38
CA LEU A 538 -17.38 -5.68 15.08
C LEU A 538 -18.46 -4.98 15.92
N ALA A 539 -18.30 -4.91 17.24
CA ALA A 539 -19.32 -4.40 18.15
C ALA A 539 -19.78 -2.98 17.79
N ALA A 540 -18.83 -2.08 17.48
CA ALA A 540 -19.12 -0.69 17.16
C ALA A 540 -20.05 -0.50 15.95
N LYS A 541 -20.09 -1.45 15.01
CA LYS A 541 -20.92 -1.40 13.79
C LYS A 541 -22.10 -2.37 13.81
N THR A 542 -21.94 -3.56 14.37
CA THR A 542 -22.93 -4.63 14.24
C THR A 542 -23.81 -4.72 15.48
N VAL A 543 -23.22 -4.79 16.67
CA VAL A 543 -23.98 -4.88 17.93
C VAL A 543 -24.83 -3.63 18.15
N GLY A 544 -24.25 -2.44 17.90
CA GLY A 544 -24.99 -1.19 17.98
C GLY A 544 -26.15 -1.09 17.00
N ALA A 545 -25.96 -1.57 15.76
CA ALA A 545 -27.02 -1.62 14.77
C ALA A 545 -28.11 -2.63 15.15
N GLU A 546 -27.75 -3.81 15.64
CA GLU A 546 -28.69 -4.84 16.14
C GLU A 546 -29.58 -4.26 17.25
N HIS A 547 -28.99 -3.60 18.25
CA HIS A 547 -29.75 -2.97 19.34
C HIS A 547 -30.70 -1.87 18.86
N LEU A 548 -30.27 -1.03 17.92
CA LEU A 548 -31.13 0.02 17.34
C LEU A 548 -32.26 -0.58 16.51
N LEU A 549 -31.95 -1.57 15.66
CA LEU A 549 -32.94 -2.25 14.81
C LEU A 549 -33.97 -3.01 15.64
N ASP A 550 -33.55 -3.70 16.70
CA ASP A 550 -34.46 -4.38 17.63
C ASP A 550 -35.38 -3.39 18.35
N ALA A 551 -34.84 -2.27 18.82
CA ALA A 551 -35.63 -1.22 19.48
C ALA A 551 -36.59 -0.48 18.53
N LEU A 552 -36.43 -0.65 17.22
CA LEU A 552 -37.26 -0.07 16.16
C LEU A 552 -38.12 -1.12 15.44
N ALA A 553 -38.10 -2.40 15.87
CA ALA A 553 -38.77 -3.48 15.16
C ALA A 553 -40.29 -3.24 14.96
N ASP A 554 -40.93 -2.62 15.94
CA ASP A 554 -42.37 -2.29 15.91
C ASP A 554 -42.67 -0.93 15.23
N GLN A 555 -41.63 -0.18 14.83
CA GLN A 555 -41.75 1.18 14.28
C GLN A 555 -41.43 1.22 12.79
N ARG A 556 -42.28 0.57 11.99
CA ARG A 556 -42.01 0.30 10.56
C ARG A 556 -41.90 1.54 9.67
N ASP A 557 -42.43 2.69 10.12
CA ASP A 557 -42.36 3.96 9.38
C ASP A 557 -41.04 4.72 9.56
N VAL A 558 -40.28 4.39 10.61
CA VAL A 558 -39.01 5.05 10.93
C VAL A 558 -37.94 4.56 9.97
N LEU A 559 -37.33 5.50 9.24
CA LEU A 559 -36.22 5.18 8.34
C LEU A 559 -34.99 4.76 9.15
N PHE A 560 -34.36 3.64 8.83
CA PHE A 560 -33.04 3.29 9.34
C PHE A 560 -32.01 3.25 8.21
N VAL A 561 -30.89 3.96 8.37
CA VAL A 561 -29.80 4.00 7.39
C VAL A 561 -28.52 3.49 8.04
N ALA A 562 -27.98 2.38 7.55
CA ALA A 562 -26.70 1.84 7.98
C ALA A 562 -25.56 2.45 7.14
N HIS A 563 -24.56 3.03 7.80
CA HIS A 563 -23.34 3.50 7.13
C HIS A 563 -22.30 2.36 7.09
N SER A 564 -22.29 1.66 5.97
CA SER A 564 -21.34 0.59 5.64
C SER A 564 -20.14 1.14 4.85
N ALA A 565 -19.31 0.26 4.31
CA ALA A 565 -18.17 0.59 3.46
C ALA A 565 -18.01 -0.45 2.36
N LEU A 566 -17.46 -0.04 1.21
CA LEU A 566 -17.16 -0.96 0.09
C LEU A 566 -16.24 -2.12 0.51
N HIS A 567 -15.47 -1.98 1.60
CA HIS A 567 -14.70 -3.06 2.22
C HIS A 567 -15.54 -4.29 2.58
N GLY A 568 -16.80 -4.13 3.02
CA GLY A 568 -17.67 -5.29 3.29
C GLY A 568 -17.98 -6.11 2.04
N THR A 569 -17.96 -5.46 0.88
CA THR A 569 -18.18 -6.13 -0.40
C THR A 569 -16.90 -6.70 -1.01
N PHE A 570 -15.79 -5.97 -0.95
CA PHE A 570 -14.55 -6.29 -1.69
C PHE A 570 -13.39 -6.79 -0.83
N GLY A 571 -13.58 -6.86 0.49
CA GLY A 571 -12.50 -7.04 1.45
C GLY A 571 -11.63 -5.78 1.59
N GLY A 572 -10.89 -5.71 2.68
CA GLY A 572 -9.94 -4.63 2.98
C GLY A 572 -8.60 -5.18 3.45
N ARG A 573 -7.51 -4.72 2.81
CA ARG A 573 -6.14 -5.03 3.23
C ARG A 573 -5.85 -4.36 4.57
N HIS A 574 -5.40 -5.14 5.54
CA HIS A 574 -5.24 -4.74 6.95
C HIS A 574 -6.54 -4.20 7.56
N ALA A 575 -7.70 -4.56 7.01
CA ALA A 575 -9.00 -4.07 7.45
C ALA A 575 -10.02 -5.20 7.46
N ALA A 576 -9.59 -6.44 7.65
CA ALA A 576 -10.44 -7.63 7.64
C ALA A 576 -11.57 -7.55 8.69
N ALA A 577 -11.29 -7.09 9.91
CA ALA A 577 -12.30 -6.89 10.95
C ALA A 577 -13.33 -5.83 10.54
N HIS A 578 -12.89 -4.72 9.96
CA HIS A 578 -13.78 -3.67 9.48
C HIS A 578 -14.64 -4.15 8.29
N ALA A 579 -14.04 -4.89 7.35
CA ALA A 579 -14.73 -5.51 6.23
C ALA A 579 -15.80 -6.50 6.71
N ALA A 580 -15.45 -7.37 7.65
CA ALA A 580 -16.37 -8.31 8.29
C ALA A 580 -17.55 -7.59 8.96
N ALA A 581 -17.27 -6.52 9.72
CA ALA A 581 -18.30 -5.72 10.37
C ALA A 581 -19.26 -5.06 9.38
N CYS A 582 -18.74 -4.50 8.28
CA CYS A 582 -19.56 -3.90 7.22
C CYS A 582 -20.43 -4.94 6.52
N ALA A 583 -19.85 -6.09 6.14
CA ALA A 583 -20.59 -7.15 5.47
C ALA A 583 -21.70 -7.74 6.35
N ARG A 584 -21.43 -7.90 7.66
CA ARG A 584 -22.42 -8.33 8.65
C ARG A 584 -23.56 -7.32 8.78
N LEU A 585 -23.23 -6.03 8.85
CA LEU A 585 -24.20 -4.93 8.89
C LEU A 585 -25.07 -4.87 7.63
N ASP A 586 -24.47 -5.07 6.45
CA ASP A 586 -25.18 -5.13 5.17
C ASP A 586 -26.18 -6.28 5.15
N ALA A 587 -25.75 -7.48 5.53
CA ALA A 587 -26.60 -8.67 5.58
C ALA A 587 -27.75 -8.53 6.60
N LEU A 588 -27.46 -8.00 7.79
CA LEU A 588 -28.46 -7.68 8.81
C LEU A 588 -29.53 -6.72 8.27
N THR A 589 -29.10 -5.67 7.58
CA THR A 589 -29.99 -4.68 6.97
C THR A 589 -30.89 -5.30 5.92
N VAL A 590 -30.33 -6.10 5.00
CA VAL A 590 -31.11 -6.82 3.98
C VAL A 590 -32.14 -7.76 4.62
N ARG A 591 -31.78 -8.44 5.72
CA ARG A 591 -32.70 -9.33 6.45
C ARG A 591 -33.86 -8.56 7.08
N ARG A 592 -33.60 -7.39 7.68
CA ARG A 592 -34.64 -6.53 8.26
C ARG A 592 -35.53 -5.88 7.20
N TRP A 593 -34.97 -5.55 6.04
CA TRP A 593 -35.75 -5.11 4.88
C TRP A 593 -36.71 -6.19 4.41
N ALA A 594 -36.24 -7.44 4.27
CA ALA A 594 -37.08 -8.58 3.91
C ALA A 594 -38.18 -8.86 4.95
N ALA A 595 -37.95 -8.52 6.23
CA ALA A 595 -38.97 -8.56 7.29
C ALA A 595 -39.97 -7.38 7.24
N GLY A 596 -39.85 -6.47 6.26
CA GLY A 596 -40.74 -5.34 6.03
C GLY A 596 -40.44 -4.09 6.87
N MET A 597 -39.20 -3.93 7.35
CA MET A 597 -38.74 -2.67 7.96
C MET A 597 -38.23 -1.70 6.89
N ARG A 598 -38.35 -0.39 7.14
CA ARG A 598 -37.84 0.66 6.26
C ARG A 598 -36.35 0.92 6.54
N VAL A 599 -35.49 0.06 5.99
CA VAL A 599 -34.06 -0.01 6.36
C VAL A 599 -33.15 -0.15 5.12
N GLN A 600 -32.10 0.67 5.02
CA GLN A 600 -31.16 0.61 3.90
C GLN A 600 -29.72 0.65 4.37
N SER A 601 -28.84 -0.13 3.72
CA SER A 601 -27.40 -0.07 3.94
C SER A 601 -26.71 0.60 2.76
N LEU A 602 -25.87 1.59 3.06
CA LEU A 602 -25.11 2.33 2.07
C LEU A 602 -23.62 2.03 2.27
N ALA A 603 -23.01 1.33 1.31
CA ALA A 603 -21.60 0.97 1.31
C ALA A 603 -20.77 2.00 0.54
N TRP A 604 -20.01 2.81 1.27
CA TRP A 604 -19.27 3.96 0.75
C TRP A 604 -17.84 3.62 0.35
N SER A 605 -17.34 4.20 -0.75
CA SER A 605 -15.92 4.19 -1.12
C SER A 605 -15.05 5.00 -0.15
N GLY A 606 -15.56 6.13 0.33
CA GLY A 606 -14.93 6.99 1.34
C GLY A 606 -15.39 8.45 1.21
N TRP A 607 -15.51 9.15 2.34
CA TRP A 607 -15.85 10.58 2.38
C TRP A 607 -14.56 11.41 2.54
N ASP A 608 -14.61 12.68 2.12
CA ASP A 608 -13.58 13.72 2.31
C ASP A 608 -12.26 13.47 1.58
N ALA A 609 -12.38 13.16 0.30
CA ALA A 609 -11.23 13.34 -0.57
C ALA A 609 -11.06 14.84 -0.92
N PRO A 610 -9.81 15.36 -0.94
CA PRO A 610 -9.55 16.72 -1.37
C PRO A 610 -10.04 16.96 -2.82
N ALA A 611 -10.60 18.15 -3.08
CA ALA A 611 -11.21 18.52 -4.36
C ALA A 611 -10.19 18.77 -5.49
N THR A 612 -8.94 19.06 -5.15
CA THR A 612 -7.81 19.09 -6.08
C THR A 612 -7.26 17.68 -6.22
N GLY A 613 -7.05 17.23 -7.47
CA GLY A 613 -6.62 15.89 -7.90
C GLY A 613 -5.29 15.42 -7.33
N ALA A 614 -5.28 15.29 -6.01
CA ALA A 614 -4.15 14.94 -5.20
C ALA A 614 -4.21 13.46 -4.86
N GLU A 615 -3.62 12.66 -5.76
CA GLU A 615 -3.85 11.24 -5.96
C GLU A 615 -3.55 10.37 -4.75
N ARG A 616 -4.46 10.28 -3.75
CA ARG A 616 -4.41 9.25 -2.69
C ARG A 616 -3.91 7.95 -3.31
N SER A 617 -2.82 7.42 -2.78
CA SER A 617 -2.26 6.07 -3.06
C SER A 617 -3.18 5.29 -3.99
N GLY A 618 -2.81 5.17 -5.28
CA GLY A 618 -3.65 4.88 -6.45
C GLY A 618 -5.06 4.37 -6.14
N PRO A 619 -6.13 4.92 -6.78
CA PRO A 619 -7.51 4.73 -6.34
C PRO A 619 -7.76 3.24 -6.03
N PRO A 620 -8.13 2.87 -4.78
CA PRO A 620 -8.19 1.48 -4.38
C PRO A 620 -9.16 0.77 -5.31
N ARG A 621 -8.64 0.02 -6.29
CA ARG A 621 -9.40 -0.70 -7.32
C ARG A 621 -10.69 0.02 -7.77
N GLY A 622 -10.58 1.28 -8.20
CA GLY A 622 -11.71 2.03 -8.75
C GLY A 622 -12.78 2.49 -7.75
N HIS A 623 -12.41 2.64 -6.49
CA HIS A 623 -13.22 3.38 -5.51
C HIS A 623 -13.02 4.90 -5.74
N ALA A 624 -14.10 5.58 -6.15
CA ALA A 624 -14.08 7.01 -6.38
C ALA A 624 -13.94 7.77 -5.04
N PRO A 625 -13.04 8.77 -4.97
CA PRO A 625 -13.04 9.73 -3.88
C PRO A 625 -14.32 10.59 -3.91
N LEU A 626 -15.03 10.74 -2.78
CA LEU A 626 -16.15 11.68 -2.66
C LEU A 626 -15.72 12.88 -1.83
N SER A 627 -15.97 14.09 -2.32
CA SER A 627 -15.95 15.26 -1.45
C SER A 627 -17.07 15.17 -0.41
N ALA A 628 -16.92 15.87 0.71
CA ALA A 628 -17.95 15.96 1.76
C ALA A 628 -19.35 16.28 1.21
N ARG A 629 -19.44 17.25 0.29
CA ARG A 629 -20.71 17.69 -0.31
C ARG A 629 -21.27 16.68 -1.30
N GLU A 630 -20.44 16.08 -2.15
CA GLU A 630 -20.88 15.00 -3.04
C GLU A 630 -21.38 13.80 -2.25
N ALA A 631 -20.77 13.50 -1.11
CA ALA A 631 -21.16 12.38 -0.26
C ALA A 631 -22.55 12.56 0.35
N VAL A 632 -22.84 13.72 0.96
CA VAL A 632 -24.19 13.98 1.51
C VAL A 632 -25.26 14.13 0.42
N CYS A 633 -24.92 14.69 -0.75
CA CYS A 633 -25.84 14.71 -1.89
C CYS A 633 -26.09 13.30 -2.44
N SER A 634 -25.06 12.45 -2.46
CA SER A 634 -25.19 11.05 -2.85
C SER A 634 -25.97 10.23 -1.84
N LEU A 635 -25.92 10.58 -0.54
CA LEU A 635 -26.73 9.94 0.50
C LEU A 635 -28.22 10.17 0.19
N ASP A 636 -28.62 11.41 -0.06
CA ASP A 636 -30.01 11.72 -0.44
C ASP A 636 -30.44 10.95 -1.69
N LEU A 637 -29.64 10.98 -2.77
CA LEU A 637 -29.95 10.22 -3.98
C LEU A 637 -30.03 8.71 -3.73
N ALA A 638 -29.12 8.14 -2.92
CA ALA A 638 -29.12 6.73 -2.59
C ALA A 638 -30.43 6.31 -1.90
N LEU A 639 -30.94 7.14 -0.98
CA LEU A 639 -32.20 6.89 -0.27
C LEU A 639 -33.45 6.94 -1.15
N ARG A 640 -33.33 7.40 -2.41
CA ARG A 640 -34.43 7.42 -3.39
C ARG A 640 -34.51 6.13 -4.19
N HIS A 641 -33.47 5.30 -4.15
CA HIS A 641 -33.52 3.98 -4.76
C HIS A 641 -34.26 3.01 -3.85
N PRO A 642 -35.16 2.15 -4.37
CA PRO A 642 -35.89 1.16 -3.59
C PRO A 642 -35.03 -0.09 -3.34
N GLU A 643 -33.78 0.09 -2.95
CA GLU A 643 -32.79 -0.98 -2.81
C GLU A 643 -32.38 -1.11 -1.34
N PRO A 644 -32.32 -2.33 -0.77
CA PRO A 644 -31.94 -2.53 0.63
C PRO A 644 -30.44 -2.33 0.87
N HIS A 645 -29.62 -2.47 -0.17
CA HIS A 645 -28.18 -2.35 -0.09
C HIS A 645 -27.62 -1.74 -1.37
N LEU A 646 -26.86 -0.65 -1.23
CA LEU A 646 -26.30 0.10 -2.35
C LEU A 646 -24.81 0.33 -2.16
N LEU A 647 -24.08 0.22 -3.26
CA LEU A 647 -22.67 0.58 -3.36
C LEU A 647 -22.58 1.98 -3.94
N VAL A 648 -21.87 2.88 -3.27
CA VAL A 648 -21.76 4.29 -3.66
C VAL A 648 -20.28 4.65 -3.85
N GLY A 649 -19.97 5.22 -5.02
CA GLY A 649 -18.62 5.64 -5.35
C GLY A 649 -17.78 4.58 -6.05
N LEU A 650 -18.36 3.74 -6.90
CA LEU A 650 -17.60 2.90 -7.83
C LEU A 650 -17.35 3.65 -9.14
N ASP A 651 -16.09 3.67 -9.58
CA ASP A 651 -15.66 4.26 -10.85
C ASP A 651 -15.54 3.19 -11.95
N PRO A 652 -16.51 3.11 -12.87
CA PRO A 652 -16.53 2.10 -13.93
C PRO A 652 -15.44 2.32 -14.99
N ARG A 653 -14.68 3.41 -14.95
CA ARG A 653 -13.53 3.62 -15.85
C ARG A 653 -12.37 2.70 -15.56
N THR A 654 -12.25 2.23 -14.31
CA THR A 654 -11.17 1.33 -13.95
C THR A 654 -11.42 -0.07 -14.51
N PRO A 655 -10.39 -0.75 -15.07
CA PRO A 655 -10.55 -2.10 -15.59
C PRO A 655 -11.14 -3.06 -14.55
N TRP A 656 -10.73 -2.92 -13.29
CA TRP A 656 -11.22 -3.74 -12.20
C TRP A 656 -12.74 -3.63 -12.01
N VAL A 657 -13.27 -2.41 -11.84
CA VAL A 657 -14.71 -2.17 -11.64
C VAL A 657 -15.47 -2.51 -12.91
N GLY A 658 -14.97 -2.09 -14.08
CA GLY A 658 -15.55 -2.41 -15.38
C GLY A 658 -15.80 -3.91 -15.53
N GLY A 659 -14.78 -4.71 -15.21
CA GLY A 659 -14.80 -6.19 -15.23
C GLY A 659 -15.74 -6.84 -14.22
N LEU A 660 -16.31 -6.08 -13.30
CA LEU A 660 -17.29 -6.56 -12.33
C LEU A 660 -18.69 -6.03 -12.61
N THR A 661 -18.90 -5.16 -13.61
CA THR A 661 -20.22 -4.56 -13.89
C THR A 661 -21.04 -5.36 -14.91
N THR A 662 -22.37 -5.22 -14.87
CA THR A 662 -23.31 -5.90 -15.79
C THR A 662 -23.59 -5.15 -17.09
N GLY A 663 -22.78 -4.14 -17.42
CA GLY A 663 -22.93 -3.35 -18.64
C GLY A 663 -22.58 -4.12 -19.91
N PRO A 664 -23.00 -3.62 -21.09
CA PRO A 664 -22.54 -4.19 -22.36
C PRO A 664 -21.02 -4.12 -22.45
N ALA A 665 -20.41 -5.14 -23.06
CA ALA A 665 -18.99 -5.17 -23.36
C ALA A 665 -18.61 -3.94 -24.20
N ARG A 666 -17.62 -3.18 -23.74
CA ARG A 666 -17.10 -2.00 -24.44
C ARG A 666 -15.58 -2.01 -24.39
N PRO A 667 -14.89 -1.59 -25.46
CA PRO A 667 -13.47 -1.30 -25.39
C PRO A 667 -13.17 -0.26 -24.30
N LEU A 668 -12.15 -0.52 -23.49
CA LEU A 668 -11.62 0.45 -22.50
C LEU A 668 -10.79 1.55 -23.17
N HIS A 669 -10.61 1.45 -24.49
CA HIS A 669 -9.98 2.48 -25.29
C HIS A 669 -10.91 2.91 -26.42
N ARG A 670 -10.92 4.21 -26.72
CA ARG A 670 -11.60 4.81 -27.86
C ARG A 670 -10.66 5.74 -28.62
N LEU A 671 -11.02 6.05 -29.86
CA LEU A 671 -10.36 7.13 -30.60
C LEU A 671 -10.91 8.47 -30.11
N THR A 672 -10.02 9.38 -29.71
CA THR A 672 -10.35 10.77 -29.37
C THR A 672 -9.47 11.69 -30.18
N ALA A 673 -10.08 12.62 -30.91
CA ALA A 673 -9.39 13.65 -31.66
C ALA A 673 -9.26 14.91 -30.81
N HIS A 674 -8.03 15.27 -30.45
CA HIS A 674 -7.69 16.49 -29.75
C HIS A 674 -7.31 17.52 -30.80
N LEU A 675 -8.06 18.63 -30.86
CA LEU A 675 -7.94 19.57 -31.96
C LEU A 675 -7.96 21.03 -31.52
N VAL A 676 -7.18 21.84 -32.22
CA VAL A 676 -7.15 23.31 -32.11
C VAL A 676 -7.88 23.85 -33.33
N PRO A 677 -9.09 24.42 -33.16
CA PRO A 677 -9.87 24.96 -34.27
C PRO A 677 -9.12 26.07 -34.99
N GLY A 678 -9.03 26.01 -36.32
CA GLY A 678 -8.52 27.12 -37.13
C GLY A 678 -9.59 28.19 -37.38
N PRO A 679 -9.23 29.38 -37.90
CA PRO A 679 -10.16 30.49 -38.12
C PRO A 679 -11.27 30.20 -39.13
N ARG A 680 -11.14 29.15 -39.94
CA ARG A 680 -12.17 28.67 -40.88
C ARG A 680 -13.05 27.56 -40.30
N TRP A 681 -12.86 27.18 -39.04
CA TRP A 681 -13.70 26.18 -38.37
C TRP A 681 -15.10 26.73 -38.10
N SER A 682 -16.07 26.29 -38.90
CA SER A 682 -17.48 26.70 -38.78
C SER A 682 -18.30 25.86 -37.79
N GLY A 683 -17.66 24.97 -37.01
CA GLY A 683 -18.36 24.04 -36.12
C GLY A 683 -19.15 22.94 -36.85
N GLY A 684 -19.00 22.81 -38.17
CA GLY A 684 -19.67 21.79 -38.99
C GLY A 684 -19.19 20.35 -38.71
N ARG A 685 -19.91 19.37 -39.28
CA ARG A 685 -19.60 17.91 -39.23
C ARG A 685 -18.19 17.62 -39.75
N ALA A 686 -17.20 17.67 -38.86
CA ALA A 686 -15.86 17.14 -39.13
C ALA A 686 -15.92 15.64 -39.42
N ALA A 687 -14.93 15.11 -40.13
CA ALA A 687 -14.87 13.70 -40.52
C ALA A 687 -15.17 12.78 -39.34
N ASP A 688 -16.09 11.85 -39.52
CA ASP A 688 -16.29 10.75 -38.59
C ASP A 688 -15.07 9.79 -38.67
N PRO A 689 -14.73 9.13 -37.55
CA PRO A 689 -13.68 8.13 -37.52
C PRO A 689 -13.89 7.05 -38.59
N PRO A 690 -12.81 6.50 -39.17
CA PRO A 690 -12.92 5.37 -40.09
C PRO A 690 -13.41 4.12 -39.35
N ALA A 691 -13.93 3.15 -40.12
CA ALA A 691 -14.10 1.79 -39.62
C ALA A 691 -12.72 1.17 -39.32
N ASP A 692 -12.68 0.19 -38.41
CA ASP A 692 -11.48 -0.61 -38.16
C ASP A 692 -11.10 -1.47 -39.38
N ALA A 693 -9.94 -2.13 -39.31
CA ALA A 693 -9.44 -3.01 -40.37
C ALA A 693 -10.37 -4.21 -40.71
N PHE A 694 -11.46 -4.40 -39.96
CA PHE A 694 -12.46 -5.45 -40.14
C PHE A 694 -13.81 -4.91 -40.64
N GLY A 695 -13.92 -3.61 -40.94
CA GLY A 695 -15.15 -2.96 -41.40
C GLY A 695 -16.13 -2.61 -40.27
N THR A 696 -15.69 -2.61 -39.02
CA THR A 696 -16.52 -2.24 -37.86
C THR A 696 -16.45 -0.73 -37.62
N PRO A 697 -17.58 0.00 -37.55
CA PRO A 697 -17.57 1.43 -37.22
C PRO A 697 -16.97 1.69 -35.84
N ILE A 698 -16.02 2.62 -35.74
CA ILE A 698 -15.42 3.04 -34.46
C ILE A 698 -16.12 4.31 -33.98
N PRO A 699 -16.65 4.40 -32.74
CA PRO A 699 -17.14 5.66 -32.19
C PRO A 699 -15.98 6.64 -31.91
N GLY A 700 -16.12 7.89 -32.32
CA GLY A 700 -15.08 8.92 -32.19
C GLY A 700 -15.57 10.11 -31.35
N VAL A 701 -14.69 10.64 -30.50
CA VAL A 701 -14.95 11.85 -29.71
C VAL A 701 -13.97 12.95 -30.07
N ARG A 702 -14.43 14.20 -30.07
CA ARG A 702 -13.63 15.37 -30.39
C ARG A 702 -13.49 16.23 -29.14
N VAL A 703 -12.28 16.67 -28.83
CA VAL A 703 -11.97 17.54 -27.69
C VAL A 703 -11.26 18.78 -28.21
N HIS A 704 -11.85 19.94 -27.93
CA HIS A 704 -11.32 21.22 -28.37
C HIS A 704 -10.30 21.74 -27.35
N HIS A 705 -9.16 22.18 -27.84
CA HIS A 705 -8.10 22.79 -27.04
C HIS A 705 -7.74 24.16 -27.61
N THR A 706 -7.26 25.05 -26.75
CA THR A 706 -6.65 26.32 -27.18
C THR A 706 -5.27 26.10 -27.80
N SER A 707 -4.52 25.11 -27.30
CA SER A 707 -3.26 24.65 -27.87
C SER A 707 -3.06 23.17 -27.54
N LEU A 708 -2.33 22.43 -28.39
CA LEU A 708 -1.91 21.06 -28.06
C LEU A 708 -0.59 21.09 -27.30
N PRO A 709 -0.43 20.26 -26.24
CA PRO A 709 0.86 20.05 -25.61
C PRO A 709 1.83 19.42 -26.62
N ARG A 710 3.11 19.78 -26.51
CA ARG A 710 4.16 19.35 -27.44
C ARG A 710 5.31 18.69 -26.69
N THR A 711 5.95 17.72 -27.33
CA THR A 711 7.22 17.12 -26.91
C THR A 711 8.39 18.06 -27.20
N ALA A 712 9.59 17.74 -26.69
CA ALA A 712 10.79 18.59 -26.85
C ALA A 712 11.21 18.82 -28.31
N ASP A 713 10.87 17.89 -29.21
CA ASP A 713 11.05 17.95 -30.65
C ASP A 713 9.89 18.68 -31.39
N GLY A 714 8.91 19.23 -30.65
CA GLY A 714 7.84 20.06 -31.18
C GLY A 714 6.63 19.31 -31.74
N ALA A 715 6.62 17.98 -31.72
CA ALA A 715 5.46 17.17 -32.12
C ALA A 715 4.36 17.22 -31.04
N PRO A 716 3.07 17.02 -31.38
CA PRO A 716 2.01 16.89 -30.37
C PRO A 716 2.29 15.72 -29.40
N ASP A 717 2.21 15.99 -28.10
CA ASP A 717 2.42 14.97 -27.06
C ASP A 717 1.19 14.07 -26.94
N ARG A 718 1.19 13.01 -27.75
CA ARG A 718 0.10 12.02 -27.80
C ARG A 718 -0.02 11.24 -26.49
N ALA A 719 1.05 11.08 -25.71
CA ALA A 719 1.01 10.38 -24.44
C ALA A 719 0.28 11.22 -23.39
N LEU A 720 0.58 12.52 -23.32
CA LEU A 720 -0.13 13.44 -22.43
C LEU A 720 -1.61 13.59 -22.83
N LEU A 721 -1.90 13.61 -24.13
CA LEU A 721 -3.27 13.70 -24.64
C LEU A 721 -4.09 12.42 -24.39
N ALA A 722 -3.46 11.23 -24.48
CA ALA A 722 -4.09 9.96 -24.16
C ALA A 722 -4.61 9.88 -22.71
N GLY A 723 -3.99 10.63 -21.79
CA GLY A 723 -4.43 10.75 -20.39
C GLY A 723 -5.54 11.78 -20.14
N ARG A 724 -5.90 12.62 -21.12
CA ARG A 724 -6.77 13.82 -20.93
C ARG A 724 -8.09 13.71 -21.70
N ALA A 725 -9.00 12.81 -21.28
CA ALA A 725 -10.42 12.91 -21.66
C ALA A 725 -11.11 14.01 -20.81
N PRO A 726 -12.07 14.80 -21.35
CA PRO A 726 -12.38 16.12 -20.79
C PRO A 726 -13.15 16.07 -19.46
N ALA A 727 -12.57 16.72 -18.45
CA ALA A 727 -13.22 17.58 -17.46
C ALA A 727 -12.15 18.56 -16.95
N ASP A 728 -12.18 19.80 -17.47
CA ASP A 728 -11.57 21.08 -17.05
C ASP A 728 -10.11 21.14 -16.50
N ALA A 729 -9.31 22.06 -17.08
CA ALA A 729 -7.84 22.27 -17.01
C ALA A 729 -7.30 22.92 -15.70
N PRO A 730 -5.99 23.27 -15.55
CA PRO A 730 -4.74 22.83 -16.20
C PRO A 730 -3.71 22.20 -15.19
N VAL A 731 -2.71 21.43 -15.66
CA VAL A 731 -1.50 21.12 -14.87
C VAL A 731 -0.26 21.23 -15.76
N GLU A 732 0.73 21.96 -15.24
CA GLU A 732 2.06 22.22 -15.77
C GLU A 732 2.86 20.92 -15.98
N SER A 733 3.77 20.96 -16.94
CA SER A 733 4.71 19.88 -17.26
C SER A 733 5.56 19.49 -16.05
N ALA A 734 5.53 18.22 -15.66
CA ALA A 734 6.37 17.68 -14.60
C ALA A 734 7.82 17.49 -15.09
N GLU A 735 8.74 18.27 -14.53
CA GLU A 735 10.19 18.16 -14.76
C GLU A 735 10.75 16.91 -14.00
N PRO A 736 11.61 16.07 -14.58
CA PRO A 736 12.02 14.80 -13.97
C PRO A 736 12.97 14.96 -12.75
N PRO A 737 13.01 14.00 -11.81
CA PRO A 737 13.95 13.99 -10.69
C PRO A 737 15.41 14.01 -11.12
N THR A 738 16.22 14.84 -10.47
CA THR A 738 17.65 15.07 -10.74
C THR A 738 18.51 14.67 -9.54
N GLY A 739 19.58 13.91 -9.75
CA GLY A 739 20.42 13.41 -8.65
C GLY A 739 19.89 12.12 -7.99
N ALA A 740 20.68 11.50 -7.11
CA ALA A 740 20.38 10.18 -6.55
C ALA A 740 19.26 10.21 -5.50
N THR A 741 19.28 11.19 -4.59
CA THR A 741 18.26 11.38 -3.55
C THR A 741 16.88 11.68 -4.15
N GLU A 742 16.79 12.59 -5.12
CA GLU A 742 15.52 12.88 -5.80
C GLU A 742 14.96 11.64 -6.54
N ARG A 743 15.82 10.82 -7.19
CA ARG A 743 15.40 9.58 -7.87
C ARG A 743 14.91 8.51 -6.89
N ALA A 744 15.63 8.31 -5.79
CA ALA A 744 15.23 7.34 -4.78
C ALA A 744 13.94 7.76 -4.06
N LEU A 745 13.78 9.05 -3.77
CA LEU A 745 12.53 9.58 -3.22
C LEU A 745 11.38 9.43 -4.22
N ALA A 746 11.61 9.68 -5.51
CA ALA A 746 10.60 9.47 -6.54
C ALA A 746 10.22 7.99 -6.64
N GLU A 747 11.16 7.05 -6.57
CA GLU A 747 10.88 5.61 -6.53
C GLU A 747 10.13 5.19 -5.27
N LEU A 748 10.52 5.71 -4.10
CA LEU A 748 9.83 5.45 -2.83
C LEU A 748 8.41 6.02 -2.83
N TRP A 749 8.21 7.22 -3.40
CA TRP A 749 6.90 7.81 -3.58
C TRP A 749 6.08 7.03 -4.59
N CYS A 750 6.65 6.62 -5.73
CA CYS A 750 5.97 5.75 -6.70
C CYS A 750 5.53 4.43 -6.04
N ALA A 751 6.39 3.79 -5.25
CA ALA A 751 6.09 2.53 -4.56
C ALA A 751 5.16 2.68 -3.34
N LEU A 752 5.03 3.89 -2.78
CA LEU A 752 4.16 4.17 -1.62
C LEU A 752 2.79 4.73 -2.02
N LEU A 753 2.77 5.53 -3.08
CA LEU A 753 1.60 6.18 -3.63
C LEU A 753 1.03 5.39 -4.83
N ASP A 754 1.68 4.31 -5.25
CA ASP A 754 1.25 3.44 -6.36
C ASP A 754 1.01 4.22 -7.66
N VAL A 755 1.94 5.14 -7.96
CA VAL A 755 1.94 5.98 -9.17
C VAL A 755 3.12 5.61 -10.06
N GLY A 756 2.96 5.76 -11.38
CA GLY A 756 3.91 5.22 -12.36
C GLY A 756 5.21 6.01 -12.52
N ARG A 757 5.16 7.36 -12.45
CA ARG A 757 6.32 8.27 -12.48
C ARG A 757 5.98 9.56 -11.75
N ILE A 758 6.99 10.16 -11.11
CA ILE A 758 6.87 11.40 -10.35
C ILE A 758 7.92 12.41 -10.80
N GLY A 759 7.52 13.65 -11.03
CA GLY A 759 8.37 14.82 -11.30
C GLY A 759 8.92 15.49 -10.04
N ARG A 760 10.03 16.23 -10.18
CA ARG A 760 10.79 16.82 -9.06
C ARG A 760 10.04 17.91 -8.27
N HIS A 761 9.06 18.56 -8.88
CA HIS A 761 8.25 19.61 -8.26
C HIS A 761 6.86 19.12 -7.84
N GLU A 762 6.56 17.85 -8.04
CA GLU A 762 5.30 17.28 -7.61
C GLU A 762 5.28 17.17 -6.08
N ASP A 763 4.13 17.50 -5.50
CA ASP A 763 3.93 17.59 -4.06
C ASP A 763 3.36 16.26 -3.54
N PHE A 764 3.98 15.68 -2.51
CA PHE A 764 3.61 14.43 -1.87
C PHE A 764 2.15 14.37 -1.45
N PHE A 765 1.62 15.44 -0.84
CA PHE A 765 0.23 15.52 -0.41
C PHE A 765 -0.68 15.78 -1.60
N ALA A 766 -0.20 16.54 -2.59
CA ALA A 766 -0.82 16.71 -3.91
C ALA A 766 -0.70 15.47 -4.82
N LEU A 767 -0.02 14.42 -4.38
CA LEU A 767 0.00 13.09 -4.97
C LEU A 767 -0.59 12.08 -3.99
N GLY A 768 -1.46 12.54 -3.07
CA GLY A 768 -2.22 11.67 -2.19
C GLY A 768 -1.56 11.14 -0.94
N GLY A 769 -0.36 11.62 -0.64
CA GLY A 769 0.26 11.46 0.66
C GLY A 769 -0.68 11.93 1.75
N THR A 770 -0.98 11.05 2.69
CA THR A 770 -1.67 11.38 3.95
C THR A 770 -0.66 11.53 5.07
N SER A 771 -1.04 12.05 6.24
CA SER A 771 -0.10 12.10 7.38
C SER A 771 0.31 10.70 7.87
N SER A 772 -0.54 9.68 7.68
CA SER A 772 -0.17 8.28 7.88
C SER A 772 0.78 7.74 6.81
N LEU A 773 0.62 8.15 5.55
CA LEU A 773 1.59 7.83 4.50
C LEU A 773 2.89 8.63 4.68
N ALA A 774 2.85 9.82 5.26
CA ALA A 774 4.04 10.59 5.62
C ALA A 774 4.86 9.87 6.69
N VAL A 775 4.19 9.27 7.69
CA VAL A 775 4.84 8.41 8.70
C VAL A 775 5.40 7.12 8.07
N ARG A 776 4.66 6.48 7.15
CA ARG A 776 5.16 5.30 6.41
C ARG A 776 6.27 5.63 5.41
N LEU A 777 6.22 6.82 4.82
CA LEU A 777 7.25 7.35 3.95
C LEU A 777 8.49 7.64 4.77
N ALA A 778 8.36 8.28 5.94
CA ALA A 778 9.45 8.49 6.87
C ALA A 778 10.10 7.15 7.27
N ASP A 779 9.28 6.14 7.57
CA ASP A 779 9.76 4.78 7.87
C ASP A 779 10.47 4.11 6.67
N ARG A 780 9.98 4.32 5.44
CA ARG A 780 10.61 3.79 4.21
C ARG A 780 11.85 4.57 3.79
N ILE A 781 11.88 5.89 3.95
CA ILE A 781 13.07 6.73 3.76
C ILE A 781 14.12 6.34 4.80
N ARG A 782 13.72 6.07 6.05
CA ARG A 782 14.61 5.48 7.06
C ARG A 782 15.13 4.10 6.65
N THR A 783 14.27 3.25 6.11
CA THR A 783 14.63 1.86 5.74
C THR A 783 15.48 1.78 4.46
N VAL A 784 15.22 2.63 3.47
CA VAL A 784 15.81 2.55 2.12
C VAL A 784 16.90 3.59 1.90
N LEU A 785 16.76 4.79 2.49
CA LEU A 785 17.72 5.89 2.38
C LEU A 785 18.45 6.17 3.70
N GLY A 786 18.18 5.42 4.78
CA GLY A 786 18.90 5.60 6.05
C GLY A 786 18.67 6.94 6.78
N ARG A 787 17.72 7.77 6.32
CA ARG A 787 17.48 9.12 6.87
C ARG A 787 16.17 9.21 7.63
N GLU A 788 16.19 9.86 8.79
CA GLU A 788 14.98 10.17 9.55
C GLU A 788 14.39 11.50 9.11
N ILE A 789 13.08 11.51 8.90
CA ILE A 789 12.28 12.74 8.75
C ILE A 789 11.06 12.61 9.64
N GLN A 790 10.61 13.71 10.22
CA GLN A 790 9.32 13.74 10.89
C GLN A 790 8.21 14.00 9.86
N ALA A 791 6.99 13.57 10.18
CA ALA A 791 5.84 13.88 9.32
C ALA A 791 5.62 15.41 9.14
N ALA A 792 6.15 16.23 10.05
CA ALA A 792 6.18 17.68 9.96
C ALA A 792 7.13 18.20 8.87
N ASP A 793 8.29 17.56 8.66
CA ASP A 793 9.29 17.97 7.66
C ASP A 793 8.76 17.80 6.24
N LEU A 794 8.07 16.67 6.00
CA LEU A 794 7.39 16.42 4.73
C LEU A 794 6.29 17.46 4.48
N ARG A 795 5.54 17.86 5.52
CA ARG A 795 4.48 18.88 5.40
C ARG A 795 5.04 20.29 5.13
N ALA A 796 6.19 20.61 5.70
CA ALA A 796 6.88 21.88 5.43
C ALA A 796 7.56 21.91 4.05
N ARG A 797 7.95 20.74 3.52
CA ARG A 797 8.71 20.60 2.27
C ARG A 797 8.12 19.46 1.43
N PRO A 798 6.94 19.68 0.84
CA PRO A 798 6.14 18.59 0.32
C PRO A 798 6.55 18.13 -1.07
N THR A 799 7.53 18.72 -1.75
CA THR A 799 7.96 18.30 -3.11
C THR A 799 9.22 17.44 -3.10
N ILE A 800 9.45 16.61 -4.13
CA ILE A 800 10.66 15.77 -4.26
C ILE A 800 11.93 16.62 -4.11
N ALA A 801 12.03 17.73 -4.84
CA ALA A 801 13.20 18.60 -4.80
C ALA A 801 13.38 19.28 -3.42
N ALA A 802 12.30 19.72 -2.77
CA ALA A 802 12.38 20.38 -1.47
C ALA A 802 12.70 19.39 -0.33
N LEU A 803 12.16 18.17 -0.39
CA LEU A 803 12.45 17.11 0.57
C LEU A 803 13.84 16.52 0.35
N ALA A 804 14.27 16.32 -0.91
CA ALA A 804 15.63 15.92 -1.24
C ALA A 804 16.63 16.94 -0.72
N ALA A 805 16.41 18.24 -0.98
CA ALA A 805 17.26 19.30 -0.45
C ALA A 805 17.32 19.28 1.09
N HIS A 806 16.23 18.92 1.78
CA HIS A 806 16.22 18.78 3.24
C HIS A 806 16.89 17.50 3.74
N LEU A 807 16.71 16.38 3.05
CA LEU A 807 17.34 15.11 3.35
C LEU A 807 18.84 15.17 3.07
N ASP A 808 19.25 15.87 2.01
CA ASP A 808 20.64 16.16 1.69
C ASP A 808 21.23 17.19 2.68
N GLN A 809 20.42 18.10 3.23
CA GLN A 809 20.80 18.98 4.35
C GLN A 809 20.90 18.23 5.71
N GLY A 810 20.06 17.21 5.94
CA GLY A 810 20.04 16.37 7.15
C GLY A 810 21.06 15.22 7.09
N ALA A 811 21.48 14.84 5.90
CA ALA A 811 22.39 13.73 5.69
C ALA A 811 23.79 13.98 6.26
N GLY A 812 24.27 15.21 6.13
CA GLY A 812 25.53 15.64 6.72
C GLY A 812 25.44 15.94 8.23
N ALA A 813 24.24 16.12 8.80
CA ALA A 813 24.04 16.57 10.18
C ALA A 813 23.82 15.41 11.17
N GLU A 814 23.07 14.36 10.79
CA GLU A 814 22.84 13.19 11.66
C GLU A 814 24.03 12.22 11.73
N LEU A 815 24.81 12.07 10.66
CA LEU A 815 26.07 11.28 10.67
C LEU A 815 27.09 11.82 11.69
N PHE A 816 26.99 13.12 11.98
CA PHE A 816 27.87 13.86 12.88
C PHE A 816 27.17 14.35 14.16
N ALA A 817 25.98 13.81 14.45
CA ALA A 817 25.28 14.07 15.70
C ALA A 817 26.18 13.70 16.89
N PHE A 818 26.22 14.57 17.90
CA PHE A 818 27.11 14.41 19.05
C PHE A 818 26.95 13.06 19.76
N HIS A 819 25.72 12.59 19.90
CA HIS A 819 25.40 11.27 20.47
C HIS A 819 25.01 10.30 19.37
N LEU A 820 25.72 9.16 19.29
CA LEU A 820 25.46 8.09 18.34
C LEU A 820 25.02 6.82 19.09
N PRO A 821 23.72 6.46 19.12
CA PRO A 821 23.25 5.25 19.78
C PRO A 821 23.63 4.00 18.97
N LEU A 822 24.75 3.35 19.31
CA LEU A 822 25.21 2.12 18.64
C LEU A 822 24.35 0.89 19.02
N ARG A 823 24.00 0.76 20.31
CA ARG A 823 23.02 -0.22 20.83
C ARG A 823 22.25 0.41 22.00
N PRO A 824 21.05 0.97 21.78
CA PRO A 824 20.35 1.81 22.76
C PRO A 824 19.66 1.03 23.89
N ALA A 825 19.45 -0.28 23.74
CA ALA A 825 18.74 -1.10 24.72
C ALA A 825 19.65 -2.19 25.31
N GLY A 826 19.48 -2.47 26.60
CA GLY A 826 20.23 -3.50 27.35
C GLY A 826 19.95 -3.39 28.85
N SER A 827 20.24 -4.46 29.60
CA SER A 827 20.04 -4.53 31.06
C SER A 827 21.33 -4.34 31.87
N GLY A 828 22.49 -4.29 31.21
CA GLY A 828 23.80 -4.04 31.83
C GLY A 828 24.13 -2.55 31.97
N ALA A 829 25.25 -2.23 32.62
CA ALA A 829 25.74 -0.86 32.70
C ALA A 829 26.14 -0.35 31.29
N PRO A 830 25.65 0.82 30.83
CA PRO A 830 26.01 1.36 29.52
C PRO A 830 27.50 1.63 29.39
N LEU A 831 28.06 1.19 28.26
CA LEU A 831 29.41 1.50 27.82
C LEU A 831 29.39 2.74 26.92
N PHE A 832 30.11 3.79 27.31
CA PHE A 832 30.26 5.01 26.53
C PHE A 832 31.60 5.01 25.78
N CYS A 833 31.54 4.99 24.45
CA CYS A 833 32.69 4.94 23.57
C CYS A 833 33.03 6.35 23.04
N VAL A 834 34.20 6.86 23.42
CA VAL A 834 34.66 8.20 23.06
C VAL A 834 35.46 8.16 21.76
N HIS A 835 35.10 9.01 20.80
CA HIS A 835 35.70 9.02 19.46
C HIS A 835 37.26 9.08 19.46
N PRO A 836 37.94 8.49 18.46
CA PRO A 836 39.36 8.70 18.22
C PRO A 836 39.61 10.05 17.53
N GLY A 837 40.85 10.32 17.11
CA GLY A 837 41.26 11.63 16.55
C GLY A 837 40.33 12.15 15.43
N GLY A 838 39.83 11.26 14.56
CA GLY A 838 38.91 11.59 13.47
C GLY A 838 37.50 12.05 13.87
N GLY A 839 37.17 12.08 15.16
CA GLY A 839 35.95 12.69 15.68
C GLY A 839 34.70 11.80 15.70
N THR A 840 34.71 10.61 15.07
CA THR A 840 33.52 9.75 14.97
C THR A 840 33.59 8.50 15.84
N ALA A 841 32.44 8.05 16.37
CA ALA A 841 32.37 6.83 17.18
C ALA A 841 32.10 5.55 16.34
N TRP A 842 31.99 5.66 15.01
CA TRP A 842 31.76 4.54 14.08
C TRP A 842 32.77 3.39 14.17
N PRO A 843 34.08 3.63 14.43
CA PRO A 843 35.04 2.53 14.50
C PRO A 843 34.70 1.46 15.56
N TYR A 844 33.88 1.79 16.56
CA TYR A 844 33.42 0.84 17.57
C TYR A 844 32.25 -0.04 17.12
N ALA A 845 31.55 0.27 16.03
CA ALA A 845 30.36 -0.47 15.58
C ALA A 845 30.62 -1.98 15.35
N PRO A 846 31.74 -2.40 14.72
CA PRO A 846 32.05 -3.82 14.55
C PRO A 846 32.19 -4.59 15.88
N LEU A 847 32.63 -3.92 16.95
CA LEU A 847 32.86 -4.53 18.27
C LEU A 847 31.56 -5.06 18.90
N LEU A 848 30.40 -4.47 18.56
CA LEU A 848 29.09 -4.87 19.09
C LEU A 848 28.74 -6.33 18.82
N ARG A 849 29.31 -6.94 17.77
CA ARG A 849 29.11 -8.35 17.41
C ARG A 849 29.71 -9.32 18.43
N TYR A 850 30.66 -8.86 19.24
CA TYR A 850 31.42 -9.67 20.19
C TYR A 850 31.23 -9.24 21.65
N LEU A 851 30.69 -8.04 21.90
CA LEU A 851 30.29 -7.61 23.24
C LEU A 851 29.02 -8.33 23.70
N ASP A 852 28.89 -8.56 25.00
CA ASP A 852 27.68 -9.11 25.60
C ASP A 852 26.45 -8.34 25.10
N PRO A 853 25.42 -9.01 24.53
CA PRO A 853 24.27 -8.36 23.92
C PRO A 853 23.43 -7.55 24.92
N HIS A 854 23.57 -7.79 26.22
CA HIS A 854 22.86 -7.07 27.28
C HIS A 854 23.48 -5.72 27.66
N ILE A 855 24.69 -5.40 27.18
CA ILE A 855 25.37 -4.13 27.48
C ILE A 855 24.89 -3.04 26.50
N PRO A 856 24.22 -1.96 26.96
CA PRO A 856 23.95 -0.82 26.09
C PRO A 856 25.27 -0.14 25.66
N VAL A 857 25.35 0.34 24.42
CA VAL A 857 26.56 0.98 23.88
C VAL A 857 26.22 2.30 23.22
N HIS A 858 26.86 3.37 23.67
CA HIS A 858 26.66 4.73 23.18
C HIS A 858 27.98 5.33 22.69
N GLY A 859 28.00 5.81 21.44
CA GLY A 859 29.13 6.54 20.88
C GLY A 859 29.02 8.04 21.15
N ILE A 860 30.14 8.68 21.50
CA ILE A 860 30.25 10.13 21.67
C ILE A 860 31.14 10.68 20.55
N GLN A 861 30.58 11.55 19.71
CA GLN A 861 31.22 12.16 18.54
C GLN A 861 31.66 13.61 18.83
N ALA A 862 32.70 14.07 18.15
CA ALA A 862 33.21 15.43 18.30
C ALA A 862 32.17 16.46 17.81
N ARG A 863 31.87 17.47 18.65
CA ARG A 863 30.97 18.58 18.27
C ARG A 863 31.41 19.31 17.01
N GLY A 864 32.73 19.39 16.76
CA GLY A 864 33.29 20.01 15.56
C GLY A 864 32.80 19.39 14.24
N LEU A 865 32.28 18.15 14.26
CA LEU A 865 31.76 17.50 13.07
C LEU A 865 30.36 18.02 12.66
N SER A 866 29.51 18.35 13.63
CA SER A 866 28.17 18.92 13.41
C SER A 866 28.17 20.44 13.48
N THR A 867 29.04 21.03 14.30
CA THR A 867 29.14 22.48 14.51
C THR A 867 30.61 22.93 14.48
N PRO A 868 31.22 23.13 13.29
CA PRO A 868 32.64 23.48 13.16
C PRO A 868 33.08 24.73 13.94
N ALA A 869 32.16 25.64 14.24
CA ALA A 869 32.42 26.82 15.06
C ALA A 869 32.64 26.53 16.56
N HIS A 870 32.34 25.32 17.04
CA HIS A 870 32.44 24.90 18.45
C HIS A 870 33.54 23.86 18.65
N MET A 871 34.74 24.15 18.17
CA MET A 871 35.93 23.34 18.41
C MET A 871 36.49 23.65 19.81
N PRO A 872 36.74 22.64 20.65
CA PRO A 872 37.28 22.86 21.99
C PRO A 872 38.71 23.40 21.94
N ALA A 873 39.09 24.18 22.95
CA ALA A 873 40.43 24.77 23.07
C ALA A 873 41.40 23.88 23.85
N ALA A 874 40.89 22.96 24.68
CA ALA A 874 41.67 22.01 25.47
C ALA A 874 40.95 20.65 25.65
N ILE A 875 41.66 19.63 26.14
CA ILE A 875 41.07 18.30 26.43
C ILE A 875 40.03 18.39 27.57
N GLU A 876 40.21 19.35 28.48
CA GLU A 876 39.30 19.63 29.58
C GLU A 876 37.93 20.13 29.10
N ASP A 877 37.89 20.88 27.99
CA ASP A 877 36.63 21.34 27.39
C ASP A 877 35.81 20.15 26.86
N PHE A 878 36.49 19.16 26.25
CA PHE A 878 35.84 17.90 25.89
C PHE A 878 35.30 17.19 27.14
N ALA A 879 36.07 17.13 28.22
CA ALA A 879 35.68 16.43 29.43
C ALA A 879 34.43 17.04 30.10
N ASP A 880 34.36 18.37 30.20
CA ASP A 880 33.20 19.08 30.73
C ASP A 880 31.95 18.83 29.89
N ASP A 881 32.10 18.91 28.57
CA ASP A 881 31.00 18.75 27.64
C ASP A 881 30.50 17.31 27.60
N TYR A 882 31.41 16.34 27.56
CA TYR A 882 31.06 14.93 27.40
C TYR A 882 30.49 14.38 28.71
N ALA A 883 31.03 14.79 29.86
CA ALA A 883 30.49 14.41 31.17
C ALA A 883 29.06 14.94 31.36
N ARG A 884 28.76 16.16 30.91
CA ARG A 884 27.39 16.71 30.97
C ARG A 884 26.41 15.87 30.15
N GLU A 885 26.78 15.49 28.93
CA GLU A 885 25.91 14.73 28.02
C GLU A 885 25.75 13.27 28.48
N ILE A 886 26.83 12.63 28.94
CA ILE A 886 26.78 11.30 29.53
C ILE A 886 25.83 11.27 30.75
N ARG A 887 25.84 12.33 31.58
CA ARG A 887 24.93 12.47 32.73
C ARG A 887 23.49 12.74 32.33
N ALA A 888 23.24 13.38 31.19
CA ALA A 888 21.89 13.54 30.66
C ALA A 888 21.29 12.18 30.25
N LEU A 889 22.11 11.28 29.70
CA LEU A 889 21.69 9.93 29.34
C LEU A 889 21.59 9.00 30.55
N ARG A 890 22.50 9.15 31.51
CA ARG A 890 22.52 8.38 32.74
C ARG A 890 22.89 9.28 33.92
N PRO A 891 21.91 9.70 34.74
CA PRO A 891 22.15 10.69 35.80
C PRO A 891 23.21 10.30 36.84
N HIS A 892 23.32 9.00 37.15
CA HIS A 892 24.21 8.46 38.18
C HIS A 892 24.95 7.20 37.74
N GLY A 893 26.17 7.04 38.26
CA GLY A 893 27.04 5.89 38.03
C GLY A 893 26.48 4.55 38.57
N PRO A 894 27.19 3.44 38.36
CA PRO A 894 28.59 3.36 37.88
C PRO A 894 28.78 3.55 36.37
N TYR A 895 29.67 4.44 35.91
CA TYR A 895 29.95 4.67 34.48
C TYR A 895 31.03 3.72 33.93
N ALA A 896 30.89 3.31 32.67
CA ALA A 896 31.92 2.59 31.93
C ALA A 896 32.33 3.39 30.69
N LEU A 897 33.63 3.69 30.57
CA LEU A 897 34.20 4.55 29.55
C LEU A 897 35.24 3.78 28.73
N LEU A 898 35.14 3.87 27.41
CA LEU A 898 36.10 3.31 26.46
C LEU A 898 36.60 4.42 25.52
N GLY A 899 37.92 4.59 25.41
CA GLY A 899 38.53 5.53 24.48
C GLY A 899 39.64 4.88 23.68
N TRP A 900 39.72 5.17 22.37
CA TRP A 900 40.78 4.70 21.48
C TRP A 900 41.53 5.88 20.91
N SER A 901 42.86 5.77 20.82
CA SER A 901 43.71 6.85 20.31
C SER A 901 43.47 8.15 21.11
N MET A 902 43.23 9.28 20.45
CA MET A 902 42.86 10.52 21.15
C MET A 902 41.71 10.35 22.17
N GLY A 903 40.74 9.48 21.88
CA GLY A 903 39.60 9.21 22.75
C GLY A 903 40.00 8.65 24.11
N GLY A 904 41.16 8.02 24.24
CA GLY A 904 41.70 7.53 25.51
C GLY A 904 41.98 8.66 26.51
N PHE A 905 42.56 9.76 26.04
CA PHE A 905 42.82 10.95 26.86
C PHE A 905 41.52 11.63 27.29
N VAL A 906 40.58 11.76 26.36
CA VAL A 906 39.27 12.35 26.63
C VAL A 906 38.48 11.48 27.61
N ALA A 907 38.47 10.15 27.44
CA ALA A 907 37.81 9.22 28.36
C ALA A 907 38.41 9.30 29.78
N HIS A 908 39.73 9.41 29.92
CA HIS A 908 40.41 9.62 31.20
C HIS A 908 40.03 10.96 31.85
N ALA A 909 40.01 12.03 31.06
CA ALA A 909 39.62 13.35 31.54
C ALA A 909 38.12 13.40 31.96
N VAL A 910 37.23 12.75 31.19
CA VAL A 910 35.81 12.56 31.56
C VAL A 910 35.68 11.76 32.85
N ALA A 911 36.45 10.68 33.02
CA ALA A 911 36.45 9.90 34.25
C ALA A 911 36.85 10.75 35.46
N THR A 912 37.94 11.52 35.33
CA THR A 912 38.40 12.48 36.35
C THR A 912 37.30 13.48 36.70
N ARG A 913 36.60 14.00 35.66
CA ARG A 913 35.56 15.00 35.83
C ARG A 913 34.32 14.47 36.54
N LEU A 914 33.89 13.25 36.20
CA LEU A 914 32.79 12.55 36.84
C LEU A 914 33.12 12.21 38.30
N GLN A 915 34.34 11.76 38.60
CA GLN A 915 34.77 11.50 39.98
C GLN A 915 34.80 12.75 40.86
N ARG A 916 35.26 13.88 40.32
CA ARG A 916 35.16 15.18 41.02
C ARG A 916 33.72 15.59 41.30
N ALA A 917 32.76 15.10 40.51
CA ALA A 917 31.34 15.29 40.74
C ALA A 917 30.71 14.25 41.70
N GLY A 918 31.52 13.37 42.31
CA GLY A 918 31.09 12.35 43.25
C GLY A 918 30.59 11.05 42.62
N GLU A 919 30.81 10.86 41.32
CA GLU A 919 30.31 9.70 40.59
C GLU A 919 31.31 8.53 40.55
N HIS A 920 30.79 7.30 40.51
CA HIS A 920 31.60 6.08 40.46
C HIS A 920 31.94 5.66 39.02
N ILE A 921 33.19 5.29 38.76
CA ILE A 921 33.66 4.73 37.48
C ILE A 921 33.86 3.21 37.64
N ALA A 922 33.02 2.39 37.01
CA ALA A 922 33.16 0.94 37.02
C ALA A 922 34.25 0.44 36.06
N LEU A 923 34.46 1.13 34.95
CA LEU A 923 35.49 0.78 33.97
C LEU A 923 36.02 2.05 33.30
N LEU A 924 37.34 2.18 33.29
CA LEU A 924 38.06 3.02 32.34
C LEU A 924 38.94 2.12 31.48
N ALA A 925 38.64 2.06 30.18
CA ALA A 925 39.40 1.30 29.19
C ALA A 925 39.99 2.22 28.13
N ILE A 926 41.29 2.08 27.87
CA ILE A 926 42.04 2.86 26.89
C ILE A 926 42.67 1.92 25.87
N LEU A 927 42.42 2.18 24.59
CA LEU A 927 43.01 1.47 23.47
C LEU A 927 44.12 2.33 22.87
N ASP A 928 45.35 1.83 22.99
CA ASP A 928 46.58 2.33 22.37
C ASP A 928 46.71 3.85 22.40
N SER A 929 46.65 4.40 23.61
CA SER A 929 46.86 5.81 23.91
C SER A 929 47.72 5.92 25.16
N TYR A 930 48.71 6.80 25.16
CA TYR A 930 49.64 6.95 26.29
C TYR A 930 50.21 8.37 26.34
N PRO A 931 50.41 8.95 27.54
CA PRO A 931 50.94 10.30 27.69
C PRO A 931 52.22 10.54 26.89
N PHE A 932 52.24 11.66 26.16
CA PHE A 932 53.35 12.07 25.32
C PHE A 932 54.54 12.55 26.16
N ARG A 933 55.75 12.26 25.67
CA ARG A 933 57.00 12.88 26.07
C ARG A 933 57.45 13.83 24.95
N ASP A 934 58.34 14.76 25.28
CA ASP A 934 58.87 15.72 24.30
C ASP A 934 59.48 15.04 23.06
N ALA A 935 60.10 13.87 23.22
CA ALA A 935 60.67 13.08 22.13
C ALA A 935 59.61 12.44 21.21
N ASP A 936 58.40 12.17 21.72
CA ASP A 936 57.33 11.53 20.92
C ASP A 936 56.69 12.53 19.94
N VAL A 937 56.70 13.83 20.26
CA VAL A 937 56.13 14.90 19.43
C VAL A 937 56.81 14.97 18.06
N ALA A 938 58.11 14.66 17.99
CA ALA A 938 58.90 14.63 16.75
C ALA A 938 58.54 13.46 15.81
N THR A 939 57.79 12.46 16.30
CA THR A 939 57.40 11.26 15.54
C THR A 939 55.95 11.29 15.04
N LEU A 940 55.22 12.40 15.28
CA LEU A 940 53.84 12.54 14.84
C LEU A 940 53.76 12.67 13.30
N PRO A 941 52.78 12.05 12.63
CA PRO A 941 52.61 12.13 11.18
C PRO A 941 52.39 13.57 10.71
N ALA A 942 52.90 13.89 9.52
CA ALA A 942 52.66 15.18 8.90
C ALA A 942 51.18 15.36 8.54
N ALA A 943 50.71 16.61 8.43
CA ALA A 943 49.29 16.91 8.24
C ALA A 943 48.65 16.29 6.98
N HIS A 944 49.45 15.98 5.95
CA HIS A 944 49.00 15.31 4.72
C HIS A 944 48.94 13.77 4.86
N GLU A 945 49.74 13.19 5.76
CA GLU A 945 49.75 11.75 6.06
C GLU A 945 48.53 11.35 6.92
N LEU A 946 48.09 12.25 7.81
CA LEU A 946 46.91 12.05 8.67
C LEU A 946 45.62 11.83 7.85
N GLU A 947 45.49 12.49 6.72
CA GLU A 947 44.33 12.34 5.84
C GLU A 947 44.27 10.93 5.23
N GLY A 948 45.38 10.45 4.68
CA GLY A 948 45.46 9.11 4.12
C GLY A 948 45.18 8.00 5.16
N GLN A 949 45.65 8.19 6.39
CA GLN A 949 45.38 7.28 7.51
C GLN A 949 43.89 7.27 7.90
N LEU A 950 43.25 8.44 7.98
CA LEU A 950 41.82 8.56 8.26
C LEU A 950 40.97 7.86 7.21
N LEU A 951 41.28 8.08 5.94
CA LEU A 951 40.56 7.45 4.82
C LEU A 951 40.76 5.94 4.81
N GLY A 952 41.97 5.46 5.10
CA GLY A 952 42.25 4.03 5.27
C GLY A 952 41.38 3.39 6.36
N LEU A 953 41.30 4.03 7.53
CA LEU A 953 40.51 3.54 8.66
C LEU A 953 39.00 3.48 8.38
N LEU A 954 38.47 4.49 7.67
CA LEU A 954 37.05 4.52 7.29
C LEU A 954 36.68 3.40 6.33
N LEU A 955 37.57 3.08 5.39
CA LEU A 955 37.38 1.97 4.45
C LEU A 955 37.45 0.61 5.15
N ASP A 956 38.41 0.42 6.06
CA ASP A 956 38.52 -0.80 6.87
C ASP A 956 37.26 -0.99 7.74
N GLY A 957 36.76 0.09 8.37
CA GLY A 957 35.53 0.08 9.16
C GLY A 957 34.25 -0.18 8.33
N ALA A 958 34.27 0.17 7.03
CA ALA A 958 33.22 -0.17 6.07
C ALA A 958 33.35 -1.59 5.50
N GLY A 959 34.38 -2.35 5.89
CA GLY A 959 34.63 -3.71 5.40
C GLY A 959 35.18 -3.76 3.97
N VAL A 960 35.74 -2.66 3.47
CA VAL A 960 36.35 -2.60 2.13
C VAL A 960 37.76 -3.18 2.20
N ALA A 961 37.96 -4.36 1.61
CA ALA A 961 39.25 -5.03 1.62
C ALA A 961 40.30 -4.23 0.83
N ARG A 962 41.42 -3.91 1.48
CA ARG A 962 42.58 -3.23 0.87
C ARG A 962 43.80 -4.15 0.85
N ALA A 963 44.65 -4.03 -0.17
CA ALA A 963 45.97 -4.65 -0.15
C ALA A 963 46.83 -4.01 0.95
N ARG A 964 47.65 -4.82 1.65
CA ARG A 964 48.47 -4.37 2.80
C ARG A 964 49.45 -3.24 2.46
N ASP A 965 49.86 -3.14 1.20
CA ASP A 965 50.86 -2.16 0.71
C ASP A 965 50.27 -1.14 -0.29
N ALA A 966 48.94 -0.95 -0.33
CA ALA A 966 48.31 0.02 -1.23
C ALA A 966 48.50 1.47 -0.74
N ASP A 967 48.82 2.38 -1.66
CA ASP A 967 48.92 3.81 -1.40
C ASP A 967 47.65 4.36 -0.71
N PRO A 968 47.76 5.40 0.13
CA PRO A 968 46.61 6.03 0.75
C PRO A 968 45.67 6.63 -0.32
N PRO A 969 44.36 6.35 -0.28
CA PRO A 969 43.42 6.80 -1.29
C PRO A 969 43.20 8.31 -1.14
N ASP A 970 42.97 8.99 -2.26
CA ASP A 970 42.41 10.33 -2.23
C ASP A 970 40.92 10.32 -1.80
N ARG A 971 40.38 11.49 -1.49
CA ARG A 971 38.97 11.64 -1.03
C ARG A 971 37.97 11.08 -2.05
N SER A 972 38.20 11.32 -3.33
CA SER A 972 37.27 10.91 -4.40
C SER A 972 37.20 9.38 -4.51
N THR A 973 38.34 8.72 -4.41
CA THR A 973 38.50 7.26 -4.43
C THR A 973 37.89 6.64 -3.18
N ALA A 974 38.10 7.28 -2.01
CA ALA A 974 37.49 6.83 -0.76
C ALA A 974 35.95 6.94 -0.79
N VAL A 975 35.39 8.05 -1.28
CA VAL A 975 33.92 8.22 -1.43
C VAL A 975 33.34 7.19 -2.41
N ALA A 976 34.02 6.95 -3.54
CA ALA A 976 33.59 5.95 -4.51
C ALA A 976 33.58 4.53 -3.91
N ALA A 977 34.63 4.17 -3.16
CA ALA A 977 34.72 2.88 -2.50
C ALA A 977 33.68 2.72 -1.38
N LEU A 978 33.40 3.78 -0.60
CA LEU A 978 32.38 3.77 0.44
C LEU A 978 30.95 3.62 -0.14
N ARG A 979 30.63 4.31 -1.25
CA ARG A 979 29.32 4.19 -1.92
C ARG A 979 28.98 2.77 -2.37
N GLY A 980 29.98 1.99 -2.76
CA GLY A 980 29.81 0.59 -3.18
C GLY A 980 29.78 -0.44 -2.03
N SER A 981 30.07 -0.03 -0.79
CA SER A 981 30.27 -0.94 0.33
C SER A 981 28.97 -1.40 1.02
N GLY A 982 27.84 -0.73 0.77
CA GLY A 982 26.59 -0.94 1.52
C GLY A 982 26.65 -0.51 2.99
N SER A 983 27.73 0.17 3.40
CA SER A 983 27.91 0.77 4.72
C SER A 983 27.11 2.06 4.86
N VAL A 984 26.73 2.41 6.10
CA VAL A 984 26.18 3.73 6.46
C VAL A 984 27.09 4.90 6.06
N LEU A 985 28.40 4.63 5.91
CA LEU A 985 29.40 5.57 5.41
C LEU A 985 29.31 5.81 3.89
N GLY A 986 28.54 5.01 3.15
CA GLY A 986 28.35 5.13 1.70
C GLY A 986 27.59 6.37 1.26
N GLU A 987 26.94 7.06 2.20
CA GLU A 987 26.23 8.33 1.97
C GLU A 987 27.11 9.56 2.24
N MET A 988 28.36 9.37 2.65
CA MET A 988 29.29 10.46 2.96
C MET A 988 29.89 11.07 1.68
N ASP A 989 29.89 12.39 1.59
CA ASP A 989 30.49 13.15 0.50
C ASP A 989 31.92 13.63 0.86
N GLU A 990 32.62 14.20 -0.13
CA GLU A 990 33.98 14.70 0.06
C GLU A 990 34.05 15.84 1.10
N ALA A 991 32.96 16.61 1.25
CA ALA A 991 32.87 17.69 2.23
C ALA A 991 32.79 17.16 3.67
N GLY A 992 32.05 16.07 3.89
CA GLY A 992 32.01 15.36 5.17
C GLY A 992 33.36 14.78 5.57
N LEU A 993 34.06 14.15 4.61
CA LEU A 993 35.44 13.68 4.82
C LEU A 993 36.40 14.84 5.14
N GLY A 994 36.25 15.98 4.45
CA GLY A 994 37.02 17.20 4.73
C GLY A 994 36.86 17.70 6.17
N ARG A 995 35.63 17.69 6.72
CA ARG A 995 35.37 18.06 8.12
C ARG A 995 36.05 17.10 9.11
N MET A 996 36.05 15.80 8.83
CA MET A 996 36.73 14.82 9.67
C MET A 996 38.25 15.01 9.69
N VAL A 997 38.85 15.36 8.55
CA VAL A 997 40.28 15.68 8.45
C VAL A 997 40.63 16.94 9.25
N GLU A 998 39.78 17.97 9.19
CA GLU A 998 39.95 19.19 9.97
C GLU A 998 39.84 18.93 11.48
N VAL A 999 38.83 18.16 11.89
CA VAL A 999 38.67 17.71 13.28
C VAL A 999 39.88 16.90 13.74
N MET A 1000 40.37 15.97 12.93
CA MET A 1000 41.56 15.18 13.25
C MET A 1000 42.80 16.06 13.44
N ARG A 1001 43.03 17.02 12.54
CA ARG A 1001 44.17 17.94 12.63
C ARG A 1001 44.11 18.79 13.89
N HIS A 1002 42.92 19.29 14.24
CA HIS A 1002 42.71 20.07 15.45
C HIS A 1002 42.92 19.24 16.71
N ASN A 1003 42.27 18.07 16.76
CA ASN A 1003 42.34 17.13 17.86
C ASN A 1003 43.77 16.66 18.17
N THR A 1004 44.55 16.36 17.15
CA THR A 1004 45.96 15.97 17.32
C THR A 1004 46.80 17.10 17.93
N ARG A 1005 46.50 18.38 17.65
CA ARG A 1005 47.21 19.51 18.28
C ARG A 1005 46.93 19.62 19.77
N LEU A 1006 45.70 19.33 20.20
CA LEU A 1006 45.30 19.42 21.61
C LEU A 1006 45.95 18.35 22.49
N LEU A 1007 46.40 17.24 21.89
CA LEU A 1007 47.15 16.21 22.60
C LEU A 1007 48.57 16.65 22.97
N ILE A 1008 49.16 17.54 22.16
CA ILE A 1008 50.52 18.02 22.38
C ILE A 1008 50.49 19.00 23.56
N GLY A 1009 51.07 18.59 24.69
CA GLY A 1009 51.14 19.39 25.91
C GLY A 1009 50.00 19.16 26.91
N HIS A 1010 49.04 18.27 26.62
CA HIS A 1010 48.04 17.87 27.62
C HIS A 1010 48.67 16.96 28.69
N THR A 1011 48.48 17.31 29.96
CA THR A 1011 48.92 16.50 31.10
C THR A 1011 47.69 15.90 31.79
N PRO A 1012 47.50 14.57 31.75
CA PRO A 1012 46.32 13.95 32.35
C PRO A 1012 46.23 14.18 33.86
N GLY A 1013 45.00 14.21 34.38
CA GLY A 1013 44.74 14.23 35.82
C GLY A 1013 45.06 12.89 36.50
N VAL A 1014 44.47 12.66 37.67
CA VAL A 1014 44.52 11.36 38.36
C VAL A 1014 43.10 10.81 38.47
N VAL A 1015 42.89 9.59 37.95
CA VAL A 1015 41.64 8.83 38.12
C VAL A 1015 41.80 7.85 39.27
N ASP A 1016 40.80 7.80 40.15
CA ASP A 1016 40.76 6.84 41.25
C ASP A 1016 40.21 5.48 40.76
N GLY A 1017 41.01 4.40 40.80
CA GLY A 1017 40.59 3.06 40.35
C GLY A 1017 41.55 2.38 39.38
N ASP A 1018 41.17 1.21 38.87
CA ASP A 1018 41.97 0.41 37.91
C ASP A 1018 41.77 0.92 36.46
N LEU A 1019 42.83 0.89 35.64
CA LEU A 1019 42.81 1.22 34.21
C LEU A 1019 43.06 -0.04 33.37
N LEU A 1020 42.15 -0.37 32.44
CA LEU A 1020 42.40 -1.38 31.41
C LEU A 1020 43.07 -0.73 30.20
N LEU A 1021 44.35 -1.05 29.96
CA LEU A 1021 45.11 -0.55 28.82
C LEU A 1021 45.31 -1.67 27.80
N VAL A 1022 44.85 -1.49 26.57
CA VAL A 1022 45.09 -2.43 25.46
C VAL A 1022 46.05 -1.78 24.47
N THR A 1023 47.21 -2.38 24.19
CA THR A 1023 48.28 -1.79 23.36
C THR A 1023 48.49 -2.54 22.05
N ALA A 1024 48.85 -1.80 21.00
CA ALA A 1024 49.19 -2.33 19.69
C ALA A 1024 50.71 -2.53 19.58
N ASP A 1025 51.18 -3.76 19.70
CA ASP A 1025 52.61 -4.06 19.88
C ASP A 1025 53.47 -3.63 18.68
N ARG A 1026 52.91 -3.67 17.46
CA ARG A 1026 53.65 -3.30 16.23
C ARG A 1026 53.75 -1.79 16.02
N SER A 1027 53.08 -0.97 16.83
CA SER A 1027 53.12 0.50 16.75
C SER A 1027 53.85 1.17 17.89
N TYR A 1028 54.26 0.41 18.91
CA TYR A 1028 55.02 0.95 20.03
C TYR A 1028 56.53 0.90 19.75
N PRO A 1029 57.30 1.98 20.01
CA PRO A 1029 58.74 1.96 19.79
C PRO A 1029 59.43 0.89 20.64
N VAL A 1030 60.28 0.07 20.02
CA VAL A 1030 60.98 -1.06 20.67
C VAL A 1030 61.83 -0.61 21.87
N ASP A 1031 62.39 0.60 21.80
CA ASP A 1031 63.27 1.17 22.83
C ASP A 1031 62.54 2.06 23.86
N ALA A 1032 61.21 2.19 23.77
CA ALA A 1032 60.42 2.97 24.73
C ALA A 1032 60.05 2.14 25.97
N PRO A 1033 59.92 2.75 27.16
CA PRO A 1033 59.52 2.03 28.37
C PRO A 1033 58.09 1.49 28.24
N PRO A 1034 57.68 0.47 29.05
CA PRO A 1034 56.37 -0.15 28.90
C PRO A 1034 55.22 0.86 28.89
N PRO A 1035 54.25 0.77 27.96
CA PRO A 1035 53.14 1.71 27.86
C PRO A 1035 52.38 1.94 29.17
N ALA A 1036 52.22 0.89 29.99
CA ALA A 1036 51.58 0.99 31.30
C ALA A 1036 52.31 1.97 32.26
N GLU A 1037 53.63 2.09 32.19
CA GLU A 1037 54.39 3.01 33.04
C GLU A 1037 54.06 4.48 32.75
N ARG A 1038 53.64 4.79 31.52
CA ARG A 1038 53.23 6.16 31.15
C ARG A 1038 51.91 6.57 31.81
N TRP A 1039 51.03 5.62 32.17
CA TRP A 1039 49.77 5.90 32.86
C TRP A 1039 49.83 5.77 34.39
N ARG A 1040 50.85 5.10 34.95
CA ARG A 1040 51.00 4.90 36.40
C ARG A 1040 50.89 6.20 37.23
N PRO A 1041 51.43 7.35 36.82
CA PRO A 1041 51.27 8.60 37.59
C PRO A 1041 49.84 9.17 37.59
N HIS A 1042 48.97 8.68 36.70
CA HIS A 1042 47.66 9.26 36.40
C HIS A 1042 46.48 8.36 36.82
N VAL A 1043 46.78 7.29 37.56
CA VAL A 1043 45.82 6.28 38.01
C VAL A 1043 46.21 5.85 39.43
N SER A 1044 45.28 5.88 40.38
CA SER A 1044 45.57 5.46 41.77
C SER A 1044 45.66 3.93 41.93
N GLY A 1045 44.94 3.18 41.09
CA GLY A 1045 44.89 1.72 41.10
C GLY A 1045 45.87 1.06 40.13
N ARG A 1046 45.53 -0.14 39.67
CA ARG A 1046 46.38 -0.94 38.79
C ARG A 1046 46.14 -0.58 37.33
N VAL A 1047 47.23 -0.44 36.57
CA VAL A 1047 47.19 -0.43 35.10
C VAL A 1047 47.29 -1.87 34.60
N ILE A 1048 46.16 -2.42 34.15
CA ILE A 1048 46.05 -3.78 33.62
C ILE A 1048 46.33 -3.71 32.12
N GLN A 1049 47.54 -4.10 31.70
CA GLN A 1049 47.93 -4.10 30.29
C GLN A 1049 47.54 -5.40 29.57
N ARG A 1050 46.98 -5.26 28.36
CA ARG A 1050 46.72 -6.33 27.40
C ARG A 1050 47.37 -5.97 26.07
N HIS A 1051 47.96 -6.96 25.43
CA HIS A 1051 48.74 -6.78 24.20
C HIS A 1051 47.98 -7.37 23.01
N LEU A 1052 47.98 -6.65 21.89
CA LEU A 1052 47.49 -7.12 20.60
C LEU A 1052 48.61 -7.02 19.58
N ASP A 1053 48.92 -8.12 18.90
CA ASP A 1053 49.89 -8.17 17.79
C ASP A 1053 49.33 -7.49 16.52
N CYS A 1054 49.22 -6.18 16.60
CA CYS A 1054 48.64 -5.32 15.59
C CYS A 1054 49.33 -3.97 15.57
N THR A 1055 49.17 -3.24 14.47
CA THR A 1055 49.46 -1.80 14.47
C THR A 1055 48.27 -1.01 15.03
N HIS A 1056 48.49 0.25 15.40
CA HIS A 1056 47.47 1.16 15.94
C HIS A 1056 46.19 1.16 15.10
N GLN A 1057 46.33 1.23 13.77
CA GLN A 1057 45.20 1.30 12.82
C GLN A 1057 44.46 -0.04 12.67
N GLU A 1058 45.07 -1.14 13.06
CA GLU A 1058 44.53 -2.50 12.87
C GLU A 1058 43.69 -2.98 14.07
N MET A 1059 43.74 -2.29 15.22
CA MET A 1059 43.15 -2.77 16.48
C MET A 1059 41.66 -3.11 16.40
N LEU A 1060 40.90 -2.41 15.54
CA LEU A 1060 39.45 -2.62 15.38
C LEU A 1060 39.10 -3.45 14.13
N ARG A 1061 40.09 -4.08 13.48
CA ARG A 1061 39.84 -5.04 12.39
C ARG A 1061 39.25 -6.36 12.93
N PRO A 1062 38.41 -7.05 12.13
CA PRO A 1062 37.68 -8.24 12.57
C PRO A 1062 38.51 -9.32 13.27
N GLU A 1063 39.77 -9.51 12.89
CA GLU A 1063 40.69 -10.49 13.48
C GLU A 1063 41.05 -10.20 14.95
N HIS A 1064 41.01 -8.95 15.39
CA HIS A 1064 41.40 -8.53 16.75
C HIS A 1064 40.20 -8.28 17.67
N LEU A 1065 39.02 -8.01 17.11
CA LEU A 1065 37.80 -7.71 17.86
C LEU A 1065 37.39 -8.77 18.90
N PRO A 1066 37.50 -10.09 18.66
CA PRO A 1066 37.16 -11.10 19.68
C PRO A 1066 38.03 -10.97 20.94
N HIS A 1067 39.32 -10.69 20.78
CA HIS A 1067 40.26 -10.54 21.90
C HIS A 1067 39.97 -9.26 22.70
N LEU A 1068 39.70 -8.16 21.99
CA LEU A 1068 39.30 -6.89 22.60
C LEU A 1068 37.97 -7.01 23.37
N ALA A 1069 36.95 -7.61 22.75
CA ALA A 1069 35.65 -7.82 23.38
C ALA A 1069 35.74 -8.75 24.59
N SER A 1070 36.58 -9.80 24.54
CA SER A 1070 36.81 -10.67 25.69
C SER A 1070 37.35 -9.90 26.91
N ALA A 1071 38.27 -8.97 26.71
CA ALA A 1071 38.82 -8.15 27.80
C ALA A 1071 37.76 -7.19 28.38
N LEU A 1072 36.96 -6.57 27.50
CA LEU A 1072 35.89 -5.64 27.90
C LEU A 1072 34.73 -6.37 28.62
N ASN A 1073 34.25 -7.50 28.09
CA ASN A 1073 33.21 -8.29 28.72
C ASN A 1073 33.65 -8.79 30.11
N ALA A 1074 34.91 -9.21 30.26
CA ALA A 1074 35.45 -9.62 31.56
C ALA A 1074 35.49 -8.46 32.56
N ALA A 1075 35.82 -7.25 32.10
CA ALA A 1075 35.87 -6.05 32.94
C ALA A 1075 34.48 -5.48 33.27
N LEU A 1076 33.48 -5.71 32.41
CA LEU A 1076 32.09 -5.26 32.58
C LEU A 1076 31.21 -6.29 33.30
N ALA A 1077 31.71 -7.50 33.54
CA ALA A 1077 30.98 -8.54 34.24
C ALA A 1077 30.66 -8.11 35.70
N PRO A 1078 29.46 -8.41 36.23
CA PRO A 1078 29.11 -8.09 37.61
C PRO A 1078 30.10 -8.77 38.57
N THR A 1079 30.79 -7.99 39.39
CA THR A 1079 31.71 -8.53 40.39
C THR A 1079 30.91 -9.32 41.42
N LYS A 1080 31.11 -10.65 41.49
CA LYS A 1080 30.58 -11.47 42.60
C LYS A 1080 31.22 -11.01 43.90
N GLY A 1081 30.50 -10.18 44.66
CA GLY A 1081 30.63 -9.98 46.10
C GLY A 1081 31.98 -9.43 46.60
N LEU A 1082 32.09 -8.12 46.75
CA LEU A 1082 32.91 -7.53 47.81
C LEU A 1082 31.99 -7.16 48.96
N ARG A 1083 31.99 -7.99 50.01
CA ARG A 1083 31.40 -7.65 51.31
C ARG A 1083 32.22 -6.50 51.91
N HIS A 1084 31.54 -5.51 52.48
CA HIS A 1084 32.18 -4.64 53.47
C HIS A 1084 32.67 -5.50 54.65
N ARG A 1085 33.77 -5.08 55.29
CA ARG A 1085 34.46 -5.77 56.41
C ARG A 1085 33.58 -5.96 57.67
N ASP A 1086 32.35 -5.50 57.60
CA ASP A 1086 31.37 -5.32 58.68
C ASP A 1086 30.08 -6.15 58.43
N GLY A 1087 29.94 -6.83 57.30
CA GLY A 1087 28.99 -7.94 57.14
C GLY A 1087 27.50 -7.62 56.91
N THR A 1088 27.11 -6.39 56.55
CA THR A 1088 25.70 -6.07 56.21
C THR A 1088 25.45 -6.02 54.69
N PRO A 1089 24.35 -6.61 54.18
CA PRO A 1089 23.91 -6.45 52.79
C PRO A 1089 23.03 -5.18 52.61
N GLN A 1090 23.19 -4.48 51.48
CA GLN A 1090 22.38 -3.30 51.11
C GLN A 1090 20.96 -3.68 50.60
N PRO A 1091 19.96 -2.78 50.71
CA PRO A 1091 18.56 -3.02 50.34
C PRO A 1091 18.29 -3.13 48.84
#